data_AF-A0AAD5BED2-F1
#
_entry.id   AF-A0AAD5BED2-F1
#
_cell.length_a   1.000
_cell.length_b   1.000
_cell.length_c   1.000
_cell.angle_alpha   90.00
_cell.angle_beta   90.00
_cell.angle_gamma   90.00
#
_symmetry.space_group_name_H-M   'P 1'
#
loop_
_entity.id
_entity.type
_entity.pdbx_description
1 polymer ?
#
loop_
_entity_poly.entity_id
_entity_poly.type
_entity_poly.pdbx_seq_one_letter_code
_entity_poly.pdbx_strand_id
1 'polypeptide(L)'
;MLPPSLGSIPEVKEEYPGACLTERTARLLQFIELGPPDLCNIYKHSVNAKRESGEIGTFLYFVGVDTSSVASIAAHLQSLANLMTSKAQYWFGEKKHWKVPQLTYCTFNAFSKLDVRVTVHIPGKFGIQILNQDGKMIQDNLNEKQLDKVWIETFVTSVTRAVLESEDNEDANKLGGVVEIRKINPFNNGVASKELLNNYFTGFEQLFFQGTKLGCNVDFPQPTAVNNYLVDGFLKVVELTQSYSQGMEILQRLYKTEPGLISIIAKLQLLKQDEIEAVKTMYKGIQKNKRDANTLVLQAEYCLDKKKPELALELAKQAVKSSPSDYFTWSVLVKCYTKLGDFENALLTLNSCPMNSHKERYQLKRVVPIKTHDELHLPSPLDVTLDEVSNLQSNDISYEHRNLDPQLANLPAANLKSTYAKAYDLLTEIVAKTGWEQLLKYRAKVFVMEEEYKKDKKTTANGHLRKASTQSSVNVNVNVNDASTTATPSVVESDVESTVAVKSPTQKPLDAAASVAPEAPTVEDETNYDEEFKKKRLCERWLDNLFMLLYEDLRAFTMWQTESLHFQAQQMEYKKTTLEWEILGSIAYRLKHFKEGAVAFSNALSGRFSAKSQREMLKYYLKEHSRLITKNTSSFNSNPNFIQNYSKMMNQLSEKILESIVRLLVWNHRWYSDFSPFLLLALSDLVAWEGSVKIESSVKALYSEVKLPGSGSKDGAVKDQKEDRFSNHGVIEMMKDLNDDYIKLYNLNNADE
;
A
#
# COMPACT_ATOMS: atom_id res chain seq x y z
N MET A 1 25.38 6.81 -9.27
CA MET A 1 24.85 5.67 -8.48
C MET A 1 25.77 5.46 -7.30
N LEU A 2 25.23 5.49 -6.08
CA LEU A 2 26.02 5.26 -4.88
C LEU A 2 26.67 3.88 -4.99
N PRO A 3 28.00 3.78 -4.81
CA PRO A 3 28.69 2.50 -4.96
C PRO A 3 28.16 1.52 -3.92
N PRO A 4 27.81 0.28 -4.31
CA PRO A 4 27.27 -0.69 -3.36
C PRO A 4 28.28 -0.94 -2.25
N SER A 5 27.84 -0.76 -1.00
CA SER A 5 28.64 -0.98 0.19
C SER A 5 28.26 -2.32 0.84
N LEU A 6 29.21 -2.97 1.54
CA LEU A 6 28.90 -4.17 2.33
C LEU A 6 27.86 -3.90 3.43
N GLY A 7 27.74 -2.64 3.86
CA GLY A 7 26.73 -2.19 4.80
C GLY A 7 25.30 -2.30 4.25
N SER A 8 25.14 -2.32 2.93
CA SER A 8 23.85 -2.35 2.23
C SER A 8 23.35 -3.75 1.84
N ILE A 9 24.03 -4.82 2.29
CA ILE A 9 23.75 -6.20 1.89
C ILE A 9 23.29 -7.01 3.11
N PRO A 10 21.97 -7.21 3.32
CA PRO A 10 21.49 -8.10 4.35
C PRO A 10 21.71 -9.55 3.94
N GLU A 11 21.90 -10.44 4.92
CA GLU A 11 22.13 -11.85 4.65
C GLU A 11 21.46 -12.74 5.69
N VAL A 12 20.94 -13.88 5.25
CA VAL A 12 20.46 -14.95 6.13
C VAL A 12 21.41 -16.13 5.99
N LYS A 13 21.91 -16.64 7.11
CA LYS A 13 22.72 -17.85 7.15
C LYS A 13 21.84 -19.07 6.88
N GLU A 14 22.29 -19.94 5.98
CA GLU A 14 21.64 -21.21 5.71
C GLU A 14 21.97 -22.27 6.77
N GLU A 15 21.08 -23.25 6.94
CA GLU A 15 21.33 -24.44 7.77
C GLU A 15 22.45 -25.30 7.19
N TYR A 16 22.42 -25.51 5.87
CA TYR A 16 23.48 -26.12 5.10
C TYR A 16 23.58 -25.41 3.74
N PRO A 17 24.77 -25.35 3.12
CA PRO A 17 24.94 -24.68 1.83
C PRO A 17 23.97 -25.22 0.76
N GLY A 18 23.16 -24.33 0.19
CA GLY A 18 22.16 -24.66 -0.84
C GLY A 18 20.76 -25.01 -0.33
N ALA A 19 20.51 -24.94 0.99
CA ALA A 19 19.18 -25.19 1.57
C ALA A 19 18.10 -24.25 0.99
N CYS A 20 18.43 -22.98 0.74
CA CYS A 20 17.49 -21.99 0.20
C CYS A 20 16.97 -22.36 -1.20
N LEU A 21 17.81 -23.00 -2.02
CA LEU A 21 17.46 -23.43 -3.38
C LEU A 21 16.50 -24.62 -3.34
N THR A 22 16.71 -25.55 -2.41
CA THR A 22 15.82 -26.69 -2.19
C THR A 22 14.45 -26.22 -1.71
N GLU A 23 14.40 -25.33 -0.71
CA GLU A 23 13.16 -24.73 -0.21
C GLU A 23 12.41 -23.95 -1.28
N ARG A 24 13.12 -23.16 -2.10
CA ARG A 24 12.52 -22.44 -3.22
C ARG A 24 11.90 -23.41 -4.23
N THR A 25 12.60 -24.50 -4.56
CA THR A 25 12.11 -25.52 -5.50
C THR A 25 10.85 -26.21 -4.98
N ALA A 26 10.80 -26.52 -3.68
CA ALA A 26 9.65 -27.16 -3.05
C ALA A 26 8.38 -26.28 -3.08
N ARG A 27 8.53 -24.95 -3.17
CA ARG A 27 7.41 -23.98 -3.16
C ARG A 27 7.00 -23.47 -4.53
N LEU A 28 7.61 -23.94 -5.63
CA LEU A 28 7.34 -23.45 -6.99
C LEU A 28 5.85 -23.52 -7.37
N LEU A 29 5.16 -24.58 -6.98
CA LEU A 29 3.72 -24.77 -7.24
C LEU A 29 2.83 -23.75 -6.53
N GLN A 30 3.32 -23.13 -5.45
CA GLN A 30 2.57 -22.15 -4.65
C GLN A 30 2.71 -20.72 -5.19
N PHE A 31 3.63 -20.48 -6.13
CA PHE A 31 3.84 -19.14 -6.68
C PHE A 31 2.69 -18.74 -7.60
N ILE A 32 2.05 -17.63 -7.25
CA ILE A 32 0.92 -17.04 -7.96
C ILE A 32 1.29 -15.64 -8.48
N GLU A 33 0.55 -15.19 -9.49
CA GLU A 33 0.67 -13.84 -10.08
C GLU A 33 2.13 -13.53 -10.48
N LEU A 34 2.69 -12.41 -10.01
CA LEU A 34 4.07 -12.02 -10.34
C LEU A 34 5.12 -12.95 -9.70
N GLY A 35 4.79 -13.69 -8.65
CA GLY A 35 5.69 -14.60 -7.95
C GLY A 35 6.53 -13.95 -6.83
N PRO A 36 7.52 -14.67 -6.26
CA PRO A 36 8.33 -14.16 -5.13
C PRO A 36 9.40 -13.15 -5.57
N PRO A 37 10.08 -12.45 -4.66
CA PRO A 37 11.30 -11.72 -5.02
C PRO A 37 12.39 -12.67 -5.59
N ASP A 38 13.32 -12.09 -6.33
CA ASP A 38 14.46 -12.81 -6.87
C ASP A 38 15.40 -13.20 -5.72
N LEU A 39 15.96 -14.41 -5.75
CA LEU A 39 16.77 -14.96 -4.65
C LEU A 39 18.23 -15.09 -5.10
N CYS A 40 19.16 -14.60 -4.29
CA CYS A 40 20.59 -14.79 -4.50
C CYS A 40 21.16 -15.65 -3.38
N ASN A 41 21.64 -16.84 -3.74
CA ASN A 41 22.41 -17.72 -2.87
C ASN A 41 23.90 -17.42 -3.02
N ILE A 42 24.62 -17.32 -1.91
CA ILE A 42 26.03 -16.96 -1.84
C ILE A 42 26.74 -18.05 -1.03
N TYR A 43 27.65 -18.76 -1.69
CA TYR A 43 28.53 -19.69 -1.01
C TYR A 43 29.81 -18.96 -0.59
N LYS A 44 30.15 -19.01 0.69
CA LYS A 44 31.32 -18.34 1.25
C LYS A 44 32.25 -19.31 1.95
N HIS A 45 33.55 -19.03 1.86
CA HIS A 45 34.60 -19.72 2.59
C HIS A 45 35.43 -18.72 3.40
N SER A 46 35.57 -18.97 4.70
CA SER A 46 36.40 -18.15 5.58
C SER A 46 37.89 -18.43 5.33
N VAL A 47 38.67 -17.38 5.06
CA VAL A 47 40.11 -17.52 4.76
C VAL A 47 40.92 -18.08 5.93
N ASN A 48 40.46 -17.85 7.16
CA ASN A 48 41.20 -18.18 8.38
C ASN A 48 40.80 -19.53 9.00
N ALA A 49 39.78 -20.21 8.45
CA ALA A 49 39.28 -21.48 8.97
C ALA A 49 39.72 -22.67 8.10
N LYS A 50 39.84 -23.87 8.70
CA LYS A 50 40.07 -25.10 7.94
C LYS A 50 38.89 -25.34 6.98
N ARG A 51 39.17 -25.86 5.77
CA ARG A 51 38.20 -26.00 4.66
C ARG A 51 36.84 -26.56 5.07
N GLU A 52 36.81 -27.62 5.87
CA GLU A 52 35.56 -28.31 6.26
C GLU A 52 34.75 -27.60 7.34
N SER A 53 35.34 -26.67 8.11
CA SER A 53 34.66 -25.97 9.21
C SER A 53 34.41 -24.48 8.93
N GLY A 54 34.81 -24.00 7.74
CA GLY A 54 34.80 -22.59 7.36
C GLY A 54 33.84 -22.23 6.22
N GLU A 55 33.09 -23.21 5.72
CA GLU A 55 32.14 -23.04 4.61
C GLU A 55 30.75 -22.71 5.15
N ILE A 56 30.16 -21.63 4.63
CA ILE A 56 28.80 -21.23 4.95
C ILE A 56 28.06 -20.89 3.66
N GLY A 57 26.77 -21.22 3.64
CA GLY A 57 25.84 -20.69 2.66
C GLY A 57 25.07 -19.53 3.28
N THR A 58 24.90 -18.45 2.53
CA THR A 58 24.03 -17.34 2.89
C THR A 58 23.14 -16.98 1.72
N PHE A 59 21.97 -16.38 1.99
CA PHE A 59 21.12 -15.88 0.92
C PHE A 59 20.52 -14.52 1.25
N LEU A 60 20.08 -13.84 0.20
CA LEU A 60 19.28 -12.63 0.28
C LEU A 60 18.33 -12.54 -0.91
N TYR A 61 17.35 -11.66 -0.82
CA TYR A 61 16.47 -11.34 -1.92
C TYR A 61 16.90 -10.06 -2.65
N PHE A 62 16.55 -9.99 -3.93
CA PHE A 62 16.76 -8.83 -4.78
C PHE A 62 15.49 -8.46 -5.52
N VAL A 63 15.39 -7.17 -5.84
CA VAL A 63 14.39 -6.60 -6.75
C VAL A 63 15.08 -5.51 -7.58
N GLY A 64 14.79 -5.48 -8.89
CA GLY A 64 15.29 -4.44 -9.80
C GLY A 64 16.67 -4.71 -10.40
N VAL A 65 17.19 -5.93 -10.32
CA VAL A 65 18.39 -6.36 -11.06
C VAL A 65 18.02 -6.56 -12.53
N ASP A 66 18.91 -6.16 -13.44
CA ASP A 66 18.72 -6.42 -14.86
C ASP A 66 18.84 -7.92 -15.18
N THR A 67 17.70 -8.52 -15.52
CA THR A 67 17.54 -9.94 -15.90
C THR A 67 17.36 -10.14 -17.40
N SER A 68 17.67 -9.12 -18.22
CA SER A 68 17.58 -9.18 -19.69
C SER A 68 18.45 -10.26 -20.31
N SER A 69 19.59 -10.57 -19.69
CA SER A 69 20.53 -11.56 -20.18
C SER A 69 21.30 -12.26 -19.06
N VAL A 70 21.88 -13.41 -19.40
CA VAL A 70 22.82 -14.14 -18.53
C VAL A 70 24.03 -13.26 -18.18
N ALA A 71 24.51 -12.46 -19.13
CA ALA A 71 25.66 -11.59 -18.95
C ALA A 71 25.37 -10.48 -17.93
N SER A 72 24.20 -9.87 -17.98
CA SER A 72 23.77 -8.85 -17.01
C SER A 72 23.73 -9.41 -15.59
N ILE A 73 23.12 -10.59 -15.41
CA ILE A 73 23.06 -11.28 -14.11
C ILE A 73 24.46 -11.68 -13.64
N ALA A 74 25.29 -12.22 -14.53
CA ALA A 74 26.65 -12.63 -14.19
C ALA A 74 27.53 -11.44 -13.78
N ALA A 75 27.41 -10.30 -14.47
CA ALA A 75 28.10 -9.06 -14.11
C ALA A 75 27.68 -8.55 -12.72
N HIS A 76 26.38 -8.61 -12.41
CA HIS A 76 25.87 -8.28 -11.08
C HIS A 76 26.44 -9.20 -9.99
N LEU A 77 26.40 -10.51 -10.19
CA LEU A 77 26.95 -11.49 -9.25
C LEU A 77 28.47 -11.34 -9.07
N GLN A 78 29.20 -11.04 -10.14
CA GLN A 78 30.64 -10.84 -10.08
C GLN A 78 31.01 -9.55 -9.33
N SER A 79 30.24 -8.48 -9.53
CA SER A 79 30.38 -7.24 -8.74
C SER A 79 30.16 -7.51 -7.24
N LEU A 80 29.10 -8.25 -6.89
CA LEU A 80 28.78 -8.64 -5.52
C LEU A 80 29.91 -9.48 -4.88
N ALA A 81 30.44 -10.46 -5.62
CA ALA A 81 31.51 -11.31 -5.14
C ALA A 81 32.83 -10.56 -4.94
N ASN A 82 33.16 -9.64 -5.86
CA ASN A 82 34.33 -8.77 -5.75
C ASN A 82 34.22 -7.85 -4.54
N LEU A 83 33.03 -7.31 -4.28
CA LEU A 83 32.75 -6.47 -3.12
C LEU A 83 32.97 -7.24 -1.80
N MET A 84 32.45 -8.47 -1.70
CA MET A 84 32.62 -9.33 -0.52
C MET A 84 34.04 -9.86 -0.34
N THR A 85 34.78 -10.08 -1.42
CA THR A 85 36.16 -10.62 -1.36
C THR A 85 37.19 -9.53 -1.06
N SER A 86 36.96 -8.30 -1.54
CA SER A 86 37.92 -7.19 -1.42
C SER A 86 37.97 -6.55 -0.03
N LYS A 87 36.84 -6.51 0.69
CA LYS A 87 36.72 -5.85 2.00
C LYS A 87 36.37 -6.86 3.09
N ALA A 88 36.93 -6.67 4.29
CA ALA A 88 36.52 -7.45 5.46
C ALA A 88 35.06 -7.11 5.79
N GLN A 89 34.24 -8.14 6.01
CA GLN A 89 32.85 -7.99 6.39
C GLN A 89 32.74 -8.04 7.91
N TYR A 90 32.02 -7.10 8.51
CA TYR A 90 31.55 -7.27 9.88
C TYR A 90 30.47 -8.34 9.89
N TRP A 91 30.66 -9.38 10.69
CA TRP A 91 29.79 -10.54 10.80
C TRP A 91 29.52 -10.82 12.27
N PHE A 92 28.34 -10.42 12.75
CA PHE A 92 27.94 -10.47 14.18
C PHE A 92 28.98 -9.85 15.13
N GLY A 93 29.47 -8.66 14.79
CA GLY A 93 30.44 -7.90 15.58
C GLY A 93 31.91 -8.24 15.32
N GLU A 94 32.20 -9.34 14.63
CA GLU A 94 33.56 -9.74 14.28
C GLU A 94 33.91 -9.40 12.82
N LYS A 95 35.10 -8.85 12.57
CA LYS A 95 35.59 -8.67 11.19
C LYS A 95 36.05 -10.02 10.63
N LYS A 96 35.37 -10.51 9.59
CA LYS A 96 35.70 -11.75 8.89
C LYS A 96 36.06 -11.48 7.42
N HIS A 97 37.06 -12.21 6.94
CA HIS A 97 37.45 -12.21 5.53
C HIS A 97 36.82 -13.41 4.83
N TRP A 98 35.96 -13.14 3.87
CA TRP A 98 35.26 -14.15 3.09
C TRP A 98 35.84 -14.21 1.67
N LYS A 99 35.93 -15.43 1.13
CA LYS A 99 36.06 -15.67 -0.30
C LYS A 99 34.75 -16.25 -0.81
N VAL A 100 34.29 -15.77 -1.96
CA VAL A 100 33.02 -16.21 -2.56
C VAL A 100 33.32 -17.02 -3.82
N PRO A 101 33.44 -18.36 -3.75
CA PRO A 101 33.73 -19.17 -4.93
C PRO A 101 32.51 -19.39 -5.82
N GLN A 102 31.28 -19.29 -5.29
CA GLN A 102 30.06 -19.56 -6.06
C GLN A 102 28.89 -18.68 -5.60
N LEU A 103 28.12 -18.17 -6.56
CA LEU A 103 26.85 -17.49 -6.34
C LEU A 103 25.79 -18.04 -7.29
N THR A 104 24.53 -18.07 -6.87
CA THR A 104 23.40 -18.48 -7.72
C THR A 104 22.27 -17.48 -7.60
N TYR A 105 21.89 -16.85 -8.71
CA TYR A 105 20.76 -15.94 -8.80
C TYR A 105 19.54 -16.66 -9.37
N CYS A 106 18.39 -16.56 -8.72
CA CYS A 106 17.14 -17.21 -9.11
C CYS A 106 16.07 -16.15 -9.35
N THR A 107 15.48 -16.13 -10.54
CA THR A 107 14.39 -15.24 -10.89
C THR A 107 13.20 -16.01 -11.46
N PHE A 108 11.99 -15.57 -11.12
CA PHE A 108 10.77 -16.28 -11.49
C PHE A 108 10.08 -15.62 -12.70
N ASN A 109 9.89 -16.39 -13.76
CA ASN A 109 9.07 -16.02 -14.91
C ASN A 109 7.60 -16.40 -14.65
N ALA A 110 6.73 -15.41 -14.52
CA ALA A 110 5.31 -15.63 -14.25
C ALA A 110 4.47 -16.02 -15.47
N PHE A 111 4.91 -15.69 -16.70
CA PHE A 111 4.18 -16.04 -17.93
C PHE A 111 4.21 -17.55 -18.21
N SER A 112 5.38 -18.15 -18.08
CA SER A 112 5.59 -19.59 -18.29
C SER A 112 5.69 -20.38 -16.98
N LYS A 113 5.66 -19.68 -15.83
CA LYS A 113 5.85 -20.24 -14.47
C LYS A 113 7.12 -21.08 -14.36
N LEU A 114 8.23 -20.48 -14.78
CA LEU A 114 9.56 -21.09 -14.77
C LEU A 114 10.44 -20.38 -13.75
N ASP A 115 11.33 -21.11 -13.10
CA ASP A 115 12.37 -20.54 -12.24
C ASP A 115 13.71 -20.63 -12.99
N VAL A 116 14.24 -19.46 -13.38
CA VAL A 116 15.49 -19.33 -14.11
C VAL A 116 16.60 -19.06 -13.11
N ARG A 117 17.62 -19.91 -13.11
CA ARG A 117 18.77 -19.81 -12.22
C ARG A 117 20.06 -19.63 -13.00
N VAL A 118 20.87 -18.68 -12.58
CA VAL A 118 22.20 -18.42 -13.12
C VAL A 118 23.21 -18.59 -12.00
N THR A 119 24.08 -19.59 -12.12
CA THR A 119 25.16 -19.86 -11.18
C THR A 119 26.47 -19.36 -11.75
N VAL A 120 27.22 -18.56 -10.99
CA VAL A 120 28.56 -18.08 -11.34
C VAL A 120 29.56 -18.69 -10.35
N HIS A 121 30.55 -19.40 -10.88
CA HIS A 121 31.71 -19.89 -10.16
C HIS A 121 32.89 -18.97 -10.46
N ILE A 122 33.61 -18.57 -9.42
CA ILE A 122 34.74 -17.65 -9.52
C ILE A 122 36.03 -18.47 -9.42
N PRO A 123 36.92 -18.43 -10.45
CA PRO A 123 36.90 -17.52 -11.59
C PRO A 123 36.16 -18.06 -12.84
N GLY A 124 35.17 -17.29 -13.32
CA GLY A 124 34.77 -17.22 -14.73
C GLY A 124 33.84 -18.30 -15.31
N LYS A 125 33.45 -19.34 -14.57
CA LYS A 125 32.54 -20.38 -15.11
C LYS A 125 31.10 -20.10 -14.68
N PHE A 126 30.18 -19.91 -15.63
CA PHE A 126 28.75 -19.79 -15.32
C PHE A 126 27.94 -20.97 -15.85
N GLY A 127 26.82 -21.25 -15.19
CA GLY A 127 25.84 -22.27 -15.55
C GLY A 127 24.44 -21.69 -15.49
N ILE A 128 23.56 -22.19 -16.34
CA ILE A 128 22.14 -21.82 -16.38
C ILE A 128 21.36 -23.06 -15.98
N GLN A 129 20.25 -22.87 -15.27
CA GLN A 129 19.28 -23.92 -14.98
C GLN A 129 17.89 -23.33 -15.13
N ILE A 130 17.01 -24.00 -15.87
CA ILE A 130 15.62 -23.58 -16.04
C ILE A 130 14.74 -24.69 -15.49
N LEU A 131 13.97 -24.35 -14.47
CA LEU A 131 13.09 -25.27 -13.77
C LEU A 131 11.64 -25.02 -14.14
N ASN A 132 10.89 -26.10 -14.37
CA ASN A 132 9.44 -26.04 -14.48
C ASN A 132 8.78 -25.99 -13.09
N GLN A 133 7.44 -25.89 -13.06
CA GLN A 133 6.65 -25.89 -11.82
C GLN A 133 6.87 -27.15 -10.95
N ASP A 134 7.19 -28.29 -11.57
CA ASP A 134 7.46 -29.55 -10.87
C ASP A 134 8.89 -29.65 -10.32
N GLY A 135 9.73 -28.62 -10.54
CA GLY A 135 11.15 -28.64 -10.15
C GLY A 135 12.04 -29.50 -11.06
N LYS A 136 11.60 -29.85 -12.26
CA LYS A 136 12.40 -30.56 -13.27
C LYS A 136 13.14 -29.58 -14.19
N MET A 137 14.37 -29.94 -14.53
CA MET A 137 15.21 -29.20 -15.46
C MET A 137 14.68 -29.37 -16.90
N ILE A 138 14.45 -28.26 -17.61
CA ILE A 138 13.92 -28.27 -18.98
C ILE A 138 14.86 -27.63 -20.02
N GLN A 139 16.05 -27.20 -19.61
CA GLN A 139 16.97 -26.46 -20.48
C GLN A 139 17.29 -27.20 -21.79
N ASP A 140 17.59 -28.50 -21.72
CA ASP A 140 18.00 -29.29 -22.88
C ASP A 140 16.88 -29.47 -23.93
N ASN A 141 15.64 -29.18 -23.55
CA ASN A 141 14.46 -29.30 -24.40
C ASN A 141 14.05 -27.98 -25.08
N LEU A 142 14.77 -26.89 -24.83
CA LEU A 142 14.42 -25.56 -25.34
C LEU A 142 15.27 -25.21 -26.57
N ASN A 143 14.60 -24.82 -27.65
CA ASN A 143 15.25 -24.23 -28.82
C ASN A 143 15.71 -22.80 -28.50
N GLU A 144 16.67 -22.27 -29.26
CA GLU A 144 17.21 -20.91 -29.09
C GLU A 144 16.09 -19.84 -29.06
N LYS A 145 15.15 -19.89 -30.01
CA LYS A 145 13.99 -18.97 -30.03
C LYS A 145 13.09 -19.06 -28.78
N GLN A 146 12.97 -20.25 -28.20
CA GLN A 146 12.18 -20.43 -26.98
C GLN A 146 12.93 -19.88 -25.77
N LEU A 147 14.26 -20.06 -25.75
CA LEU A 147 15.12 -19.50 -24.72
C LEU A 147 15.09 -17.96 -24.73
N ASP A 148 15.16 -17.33 -25.90
CA ASP A 148 15.04 -15.86 -26.04
C ASP A 148 13.70 -15.36 -25.48
N LYS A 149 12.62 -16.08 -25.79
CA LYS A 149 11.29 -15.77 -25.26
C LYS A 149 11.26 -15.88 -23.73
N VAL A 150 11.88 -16.92 -23.15
CA VAL A 150 11.97 -17.09 -21.70
C VAL A 150 12.73 -15.93 -21.06
N TRP A 151 13.81 -15.45 -21.65
CA TRP A 151 14.55 -14.28 -21.15
C TRP A 151 13.73 -13.00 -21.19
N ILE A 152 13.02 -12.73 -22.30
CA ILE A 152 12.13 -11.56 -22.40
C ILE A 152 11.01 -11.64 -21.37
N GLU A 153 10.36 -12.80 -21.22
CA GLU A 153 9.31 -13.02 -20.22
C GLU A 153 9.84 -12.83 -18.78
N THR A 154 11.03 -13.35 -18.49
CA THR A 154 11.69 -13.22 -17.19
C THR A 154 12.01 -11.77 -16.86
N PHE A 155 12.62 -11.07 -17.82
CA PHE A 155 13.00 -9.67 -17.70
C PHE A 155 11.79 -8.77 -17.46
N VAL A 156 10.75 -8.89 -18.29
CA VAL A 156 9.52 -8.11 -18.12
C VAL A 156 8.88 -8.41 -16.76
N THR A 157 8.82 -9.69 -16.35
CA THR A 157 8.29 -10.06 -15.04
C THR A 157 9.08 -9.41 -13.90
N SER A 158 10.43 -9.46 -13.94
CA SER A 158 11.28 -8.88 -12.89
C SER A 158 11.10 -7.35 -12.78
N VAL A 159 11.05 -6.63 -13.90
CA VAL A 159 10.82 -5.17 -13.91
C VAL A 159 9.40 -4.84 -13.43
N THR A 160 8.37 -5.53 -13.92
CA THR A 160 6.98 -5.34 -13.45
C THR A 160 6.87 -5.61 -11.94
N ARG A 161 7.54 -6.65 -11.43
CA ARG A 161 7.61 -6.99 -10.00
C ARG A 161 8.23 -5.86 -9.17
N ALA A 162 9.30 -5.25 -9.68
CA ALA A 162 10.00 -4.16 -9.01
C ALA A 162 9.15 -2.88 -8.93
N VAL A 163 8.43 -2.58 -10.00
CA VAL A 163 7.68 -1.34 -10.14
C VAL A 163 6.30 -1.39 -9.46
N LEU A 164 5.65 -2.56 -9.46
CA LEU A 164 4.32 -2.76 -8.86
C LEU A 164 4.35 -3.21 -7.41
N GLU A 165 5.53 -3.35 -6.81
CA GLU A 165 5.62 -3.62 -5.38
C GLU A 165 4.76 -2.59 -4.60
N SER A 166 3.90 -3.09 -3.71
CA SER A 166 3.06 -2.22 -2.91
C SER A 166 3.92 -1.32 -2.04
N GLU A 167 3.87 -0.02 -2.33
CA GLU A 167 4.44 1.05 -1.51
C GLU A 167 3.80 1.12 -0.12
N ASP A 168 2.60 0.54 0.02
CA ASP A 168 1.90 0.29 1.28
C ASP A 168 2.40 -0.98 1.97
N ASN A 169 3.63 -1.44 1.67
CA ASN A 169 4.36 -2.31 2.59
C ASN A 169 4.61 -1.49 3.85
N GLU A 170 3.60 -1.54 4.71
CA GLU A 170 3.63 -1.10 6.09
C GLU A 170 4.81 -1.82 6.73
N ASP A 171 5.85 -1.04 6.99
CA ASP A 171 7.10 -1.37 7.66
C ASP A 171 7.67 -2.78 7.42
N ALA A 172 8.91 -2.84 6.91
CA ALA A 172 9.73 -4.05 6.97
C ALA A 172 9.80 -4.67 8.39
N ASN A 173 9.45 -3.89 9.42
CA ASN A 173 9.34 -4.27 10.83
C ASN A 173 8.03 -4.96 11.22
N LYS A 174 7.04 -5.11 10.34
CA LYS A 174 5.85 -5.94 10.61
C LYS A 174 6.23 -7.42 10.65
N LEU A 175 5.58 -8.16 11.56
CA LEU A 175 5.75 -9.60 11.68
C LEU A 175 5.45 -10.28 10.32
N GLY A 176 6.48 -10.86 9.69
CA GLY A 176 6.37 -11.49 8.37
C GLY A 176 6.88 -10.65 7.20
N GLY A 177 7.31 -9.41 7.41
CA GLY A 177 7.99 -8.59 6.39
C GLY A 177 9.32 -9.20 5.94
N VAL A 178 9.69 -8.97 4.67
CA VAL A 178 10.98 -9.38 4.11
C VAL A 178 12.00 -8.28 4.40
N VAL A 179 12.89 -8.52 5.36
CA VAL A 179 13.94 -7.56 5.78
C VAL A 179 15.26 -7.82 5.05
N GLU A 180 15.45 -9.06 4.62
CA GLU A 180 16.62 -9.56 3.92
C GLU A 180 16.54 -9.34 2.39
N ILE A 181 16.09 -8.14 1.99
CA ILE A 181 15.90 -7.77 0.59
C ILE A 181 16.68 -6.51 0.22
N ARG A 182 17.41 -6.57 -0.90
CA ARG A 182 18.08 -5.41 -1.50
C ARG A 182 17.27 -4.94 -2.71
N LYS A 183 16.72 -3.72 -2.64
CA LYS A 183 15.96 -3.13 -3.76
C LYS A 183 16.83 -2.14 -4.50
N ILE A 184 17.03 -2.41 -5.79
CA ILE A 184 17.84 -1.61 -6.69
C ILE A 184 16.89 -0.85 -7.61
N ASN A 185 17.22 0.40 -7.92
CA ASN A 185 16.47 1.16 -8.90
C ASN A 185 16.89 0.69 -10.31
N PRO A 186 16.00 0.10 -11.11
CA PRO A 186 16.35 -0.35 -12.46
C PRO A 186 16.63 0.81 -13.43
N PHE A 187 16.25 2.04 -13.06
CA PHE A 187 16.30 3.21 -13.94
C PHE A 187 17.43 4.20 -13.60
N ASN A 188 18.39 3.88 -12.73
CA ASN A 188 19.44 4.81 -12.27
C ASN A 188 20.88 4.45 -12.68
N ASN A 189 21.06 3.72 -13.79
CA ASN A 189 22.35 3.23 -14.29
C ASN A 189 22.79 3.92 -15.59
N GLY A 190 22.61 5.24 -15.70
CA GLY A 190 23.03 6.04 -16.86
C GLY A 190 22.48 5.52 -18.19
N VAL A 191 23.32 5.43 -19.22
CA VAL A 191 22.94 5.01 -20.59
C VAL A 191 22.30 3.61 -20.62
N ALA A 192 22.77 2.68 -19.79
CA ALA A 192 22.21 1.33 -19.73
C ALA A 192 20.73 1.34 -19.32
N SER A 193 20.28 2.33 -18.55
CA SER A 193 18.88 2.48 -18.17
C SER A 193 17.97 2.80 -19.36
N LYS A 194 18.47 3.59 -20.34
CA LYS A 194 17.70 3.89 -21.56
C LYS A 194 17.55 2.66 -22.43
N GLU A 195 18.59 1.82 -22.49
CA GLU A 195 18.53 0.54 -23.19
C GLU A 195 17.57 -0.43 -22.49
N LEU A 196 17.65 -0.53 -21.15
CA LEU A 196 16.72 -1.30 -20.33
C LEU A 196 15.27 -0.88 -20.57
N LEU A 197 14.99 0.42 -20.62
CA LEU A 197 13.65 0.95 -20.91
C LEU A 197 13.15 0.53 -22.30
N ASN A 198 13.99 0.69 -23.33
CA ASN A 198 13.64 0.29 -24.70
C ASN A 198 13.38 -1.23 -24.81
N ASN A 199 14.20 -2.04 -24.12
CA ASN A 199 14.01 -3.49 -24.05
C ASN A 199 12.69 -3.84 -23.35
N TYR A 200 12.34 -3.12 -22.29
CA TYR A 200 11.08 -3.32 -21.57
C TYR A 200 9.87 -2.99 -22.45
N PHE A 201 9.91 -1.88 -23.18
CA PHE A 201 8.86 -1.51 -24.13
C PHE A 201 8.70 -2.50 -25.28
N THR A 202 9.80 -3.01 -25.81
CA THR A 202 9.77 -4.06 -26.82
C THR A 202 9.17 -5.36 -26.25
N GLY A 203 9.56 -5.74 -25.03
CA GLY A 203 9.02 -6.90 -24.34
C GLY A 203 7.53 -6.76 -24.02
N PHE A 204 7.07 -5.58 -23.61
CA PHE A 204 5.67 -5.27 -23.38
C PHE A 204 4.83 -5.46 -24.65
N GLU A 205 5.27 -4.92 -25.80
CA GLU A 205 4.56 -5.05 -27.07
C GLU A 205 4.42 -6.51 -27.51
N GLN A 206 5.47 -7.32 -27.33
CA GLN A 206 5.46 -8.75 -27.68
C GLN A 206 4.60 -9.60 -26.73
N LEU A 207 4.59 -9.27 -25.43
CA LEU A 207 3.92 -10.07 -24.40
C LEU A 207 2.51 -9.57 -24.05
N PHE A 208 2.05 -8.47 -24.65
CA PHE A 208 0.77 -7.83 -24.37
C PHE A 208 -0.41 -8.81 -24.29
N PHE A 209 -0.58 -9.66 -25.30
CA PHE A 209 -1.68 -10.64 -25.35
C PHE A 209 -1.59 -11.74 -24.29
N GLN A 210 -0.41 -11.96 -23.71
CA GLN A 210 -0.20 -12.91 -22.61
C GLN A 210 -0.27 -12.24 -21.24
N GLY A 211 -0.48 -10.92 -21.16
CA GLY A 211 -0.52 -10.16 -19.90
C GLY A 211 -1.54 -10.66 -18.88
N THR A 212 -2.62 -11.29 -19.33
CA THR A 212 -3.64 -11.89 -18.46
C THR A 212 -3.08 -12.97 -17.52
N LYS A 213 -1.97 -13.62 -17.89
CA LYS A 213 -1.31 -14.64 -17.06
C LYS A 213 -0.67 -14.09 -15.80
N LEU A 214 -0.30 -12.80 -15.78
CA LEU A 214 0.35 -12.19 -14.63
C LEU A 214 -0.61 -11.93 -13.46
N GLY A 215 -1.92 -11.98 -13.67
CA GLY A 215 -2.92 -11.56 -12.70
C GLY A 215 -3.33 -10.10 -12.88
N CYS A 216 -4.11 -9.56 -11.93
CA CYS A 216 -4.60 -8.19 -11.97
C CYS A 216 -4.81 -7.63 -10.57
N ASN A 217 -5.13 -6.34 -10.44
CA ASN A 217 -5.41 -5.70 -9.15
C ASN A 217 -6.68 -6.26 -8.45
N VAL A 218 -6.86 -5.96 -7.17
CA VAL A 218 -8.01 -6.35 -6.33
C VAL A 218 -9.34 -5.77 -6.82
N ASP A 219 -9.29 -4.73 -7.64
CA ASP A 219 -10.46 -4.05 -8.22
C ASP A 219 -11.21 -4.92 -9.24
N PHE A 220 -10.51 -5.90 -9.81
CA PHE A 220 -11.03 -6.78 -10.84
C PHE A 220 -11.07 -8.22 -10.32
N PRO A 221 -12.21 -8.93 -10.49
CA PRO A 221 -12.31 -10.33 -10.10
C PRO A 221 -11.42 -11.22 -10.98
N GLN A 222 -11.28 -10.90 -12.27
CA GLN A 222 -10.46 -11.64 -13.23
C GLN A 222 -9.64 -10.70 -14.11
N PRO A 223 -8.45 -11.13 -14.58
CA PRO A 223 -7.61 -10.32 -15.46
C PRO A 223 -8.20 -10.24 -16.87
N THR A 224 -8.13 -9.05 -17.47
CA THR A 224 -8.51 -8.82 -18.87
C THR A 224 -7.28 -8.36 -19.66
N ALA A 225 -7.39 -8.26 -20.99
CA ALA A 225 -6.29 -7.75 -21.82
C ALA A 225 -5.85 -6.33 -21.43
N VAL A 226 -6.79 -5.52 -20.96
CA VAL A 226 -6.60 -4.11 -20.55
C VAL A 226 -6.23 -4.01 -19.07
N ASN A 227 -6.88 -4.81 -18.21
CA ASN A 227 -6.69 -4.74 -16.76
C ASN A 227 -5.91 -5.96 -16.26
N ASN A 228 -4.58 -5.82 -16.20
CA ASN A 228 -3.65 -6.82 -15.68
C ASN A 228 -2.37 -6.14 -15.19
N TYR A 229 -1.53 -6.88 -14.46
CA TYR A 229 -0.29 -6.33 -13.91
C TYR A 229 0.75 -5.93 -14.96
N LEU A 230 0.71 -6.50 -16.18
CA LEU A 230 1.61 -6.05 -17.25
C LEU A 230 1.27 -4.61 -17.67
N VAL A 231 -0.02 -4.30 -17.84
CA VAL A 231 -0.49 -2.94 -18.18
C VAL A 231 -0.26 -1.98 -17.02
N ASP A 232 -0.57 -2.39 -15.78
CA ASP A 232 -0.31 -1.56 -14.60
C ASP A 232 1.19 -1.21 -14.49
N GLY A 233 2.06 -2.21 -14.70
CA GLY A 233 3.51 -2.04 -14.69
C GLY A 233 3.97 -1.12 -15.82
N PHE A 234 3.46 -1.30 -17.04
CA PHE A 234 3.75 -0.41 -18.17
C PHE A 234 3.36 1.03 -17.89
N LEU A 235 2.15 1.28 -17.41
CA LEU A 235 1.70 2.63 -17.05
C LEU A 235 2.62 3.25 -15.99
N LYS A 236 3.02 2.48 -14.98
CA LYS A 236 3.89 2.97 -13.93
C LYS A 236 5.32 3.25 -14.40
N VAL A 237 5.87 2.42 -15.30
CA VAL A 237 7.18 2.67 -15.93
C VAL A 237 7.14 3.94 -16.78
N VAL A 238 6.07 4.15 -17.57
CA VAL A 238 5.93 5.36 -18.38
C VAL A 238 5.73 6.59 -17.50
N GLU A 239 4.99 6.49 -16.40
CA GLU A 239 4.83 7.56 -15.40
C GLU A 239 6.18 7.95 -14.77
N LEU A 240 6.98 6.97 -14.35
CA LEU A 240 8.31 7.20 -13.75
C LEU A 240 9.29 7.84 -14.72
N THR A 241 9.37 7.31 -15.95
CA THR A 241 10.34 7.75 -16.97
C THR A 241 9.84 8.91 -17.82
N GLN A 242 8.58 9.33 -17.64
CA GLN A 242 7.87 10.32 -18.46
C GLN A 242 8.00 10.13 -19.97
N SER A 243 8.24 8.89 -20.42
CA SER A 243 8.43 8.54 -21.83
C SER A 243 7.08 8.35 -22.55
N TYR A 244 6.22 9.37 -22.43
CA TYR A 244 4.84 9.34 -22.91
C TYR A 244 4.73 9.18 -24.43
N SER A 245 5.66 9.75 -25.20
CA SER A 245 5.69 9.66 -26.67
C SER A 245 5.88 8.21 -27.13
N GLN A 246 6.93 7.55 -26.64
CA GLN A 246 7.21 6.14 -26.95
C GLN A 246 6.07 5.23 -26.48
N GLY A 247 5.57 5.45 -25.26
CA GLY A 247 4.44 4.69 -24.74
C GLY A 247 3.18 4.84 -25.60
N MET A 248 2.91 6.04 -26.11
CA MET A 248 1.78 6.31 -26.99
C MET A 248 1.89 5.59 -28.34
N GLU A 249 3.08 5.60 -28.96
CA GLU A 249 3.31 4.93 -30.24
C GLU A 249 3.07 3.42 -30.14
N ILE A 250 3.54 2.78 -29.07
CA ILE A 250 3.33 1.36 -28.80
C ILE A 250 1.84 1.06 -28.66
N LEU A 251 1.13 1.85 -27.83
CA LEU A 251 -0.31 1.66 -27.64
C LEU A 251 -1.10 1.90 -28.93
N GLN A 252 -0.70 2.84 -29.78
CA GLN A 252 -1.34 3.07 -31.08
C GLN A 252 -1.13 1.90 -32.05
N ARG A 253 0.03 1.22 -32.02
CA ARG A 253 0.26 -0.01 -32.79
C ARG A 253 -0.64 -1.14 -32.30
N LEU A 254 -0.68 -1.36 -30.98
CA LEU A 254 -1.53 -2.38 -30.36
C LEU A 254 -3.04 -2.06 -30.48
N TYR A 255 -3.44 -0.80 -30.56
CA TYR A 255 -4.84 -0.40 -30.75
C TYR A 255 -5.43 -0.91 -32.07
N LYS A 256 -4.58 -1.17 -33.08
CA LYS A 256 -5.02 -1.75 -34.37
C LYS A 256 -5.55 -3.18 -34.20
N THR A 257 -5.06 -3.91 -33.19
CA THR A 257 -5.44 -5.30 -32.91
C THR A 257 -6.45 -5.40 -31.77
N GLU A 258 -6.29 -4.61 -30.70
CA GLU A 258 -7.15 -4.63 -29.51
C GLU A 258 -7.82 -3.25 -29.26
N PRO A 259 -9.09 -3.05 -29.67
CA PRO A 259 -9.78 -1.77 -29.53
C PRO A 259 -10.00 -1.30 -28.07
N GLY A 260 -9.97 -2.21 -27.09
CA GLY A 260 -10.14 -1.89 -25.67
C GLY A 260 -9.02 -1.01 -25.08
N LEU A 261 -7.88 -0.93 -25.76
CA LEU A 261 -6.73 -0.09 -25.38
C LEU A 261 -7.02 1.41 -25.39
N ILE A 262 -8.16 1.85 -25.95
CA ILE A 262 -8.54 3.27 -25.98
C ILE A 262 -8.62 3.89 -24.58
N SER A 263 -9.02 3.10 -23.58
CA SER A 263 -9.03 3.50 -22.18
C SER A 263 -7.63 3.79 -21.64
N ILE A 264 -6.66 2.94 -21.95
CA ILE A 264 -5.25 3.10 -21.54
C ILE A 264 -4.61 4.28 -22.27
N ILE A 265 -4.89 4.45 -23.57
CA ILE A 265 -4.43 5.60 -24.35
C ILE A 265 -4.93 6.90 -23.72
N ALA A 266 -6.22 6.99 -23.40
CA ALA A 266 -6.78 8.17 -22.75
C ALA A 266 -6.17 8.40 -21.36
N LYS A 267 -5.96 7.33 -20.57
CA LYS A 267 -5.28 7.42 -19.26
C LYS A 267 -3.86 7.96 -19.40
N LEU A 268 -3.13 7.51 -20.40
CA LEU A 268 -1.77 7.99 -20.68
C LEU A 268 -1.76 9.47 -21.14
N GLN A 269 -2.74 9.89 -21.94
CA GLN A 269 -2.91 11.29 -22.33
C GLN A 269 -3.21 12.19 -21.12
N LEU A 270 -4.01 11.72 -20.15
CA LEU A 270 -4.25 12.44 -18.90
C LEU A 270 -2.97 12.57 -18.05
N LEU A 271 -2.16 11.52 -17.97
CA LEU A 271 -0.86 11.57 -17.27
C LEU A 271 0.11 12.56 -17.93
N LYS A 272 0.10 12.64 -19.27
CA LYS A 272 0.84 13.64 -20.05
C LYS A 272 0.31 15.08 -19.89
N GLN A 273 -0.81 15.27 -19.20
CA GLN A 273 -1.53 16.55 -19.08
C GLN A 273 -2.22 17.04 -20.38
N ASP A 274 -2.41 16.16 -21.37
CA ASP A 274 -3.12 16.44 -22.63
C ASP A 274 -4.64 16.18 -22.49
N GLU A 275 -5.33 16.97 -21.66
CA GLU A 275 -6.74 16.73 -21.34
C GLU A 275 -7.69 16.79 -22.56
N ILE A 276 -7.43 17.71 -23.49
CA ILE A 276 -8.31 17.94 -24.65
C ILE A 276 -8.31 16.71 -25.58
N GLU A 277 -7.12 16.19 -25.86
CA GLU A 277 -6.99 14.98 -26.69
C GLU A 277 -7.50 13.74 -25.95
N ALA A 278 -7.27 13.65 -24.63
CA ALA A 278 -7.85 12.58 -23.81
C ALA A 278 -9.38 12.53 -23.92
N VAL A 279 -10.06 13.68 -23.80
CA VAL A 279 -11.53 13.74 -23.93
C VAL A 279 -11.99 13.36 -25.33
N LYS A 280 -11.30 13.82 -26.39
CA LYS A 280 -11.61 13.40 -27.77
C LYS A 280 -11.43 11.90 -27.96
N THR A 281 -10.39 11.31 -27.39
CA THR A 281 -10.11 9.87 -27.44
C THR A 281 -11.21 9.08 -26.71
N MET A 282 -11.58 9.48 -25.49
CA MET A 282 -12.66 8.86 -24.73
C MET A 282 -13.99 8.92 -25.49
N TYR A 283 -14.31 10.08 -26.08
CA TYR A 283 -15.52 10.25 -26.89
C TYR A 283 -15.54 9.31 -28.11
N LYS A 284 -14.43 9.23 -28.85
CA LYS A 284 -14.29 8.29 -29.98
C LYS A 284 -14.45 6.84 -29.51
N GLY A 285 -13.92 6.49 -28.35
CA GLY A 285 -14.05 5.16 -27.75
C GLY A 285 -15.50 4.80 -27.45
N ILE A 286 -16.22 5.68 -26.77
CA ILE A 286 -17.62 5.45 -26.39
C ILE A 286 -18.55 5.44 -27.61
N GLN A 287 -18.28 6.25 -28.64
CA GLN A 287 -19.02 6.18 -29.89
C GLN A 287 -18.90 4.81 -30.56
N LYS A 288 -17.68 4.23 -30.57
CA LYS A 288 -17.44 2.90 -31.13
C LYS A 288 -18.02 1.79 -30.27
N ASN A 289 -17.82 1.85 -28.95
CA ASN A 289 -18.34 0.89 -28.01
C ASN A 289 -19.00 1.58 -26.81
N LYS A 290 -20.32 1.67 -26.83
CA LYS A 290 -21.10 2.27 -25.74
C LYS A 290 -21.10 1.44 -24.45
N ARG A 291 -20.60 0.21 -24.46
CA ARG A 291 -20.55 -0.70 -23.30
C ARG A 291 -19.14 -0.88 -22.74
N ASP A 292 -18.16 -0.11 -23.17
CA ASP A 292 -16.81 -0.19 -22.60
C ASP A 292 -16.78 0.44 -21.20
N ALA A 293 -16.80 -0.41 -20.16
CA ALA A 293 -16.84 0.03 -18.77
C ALA A 293 -15.59 0.83 -18.37
N ASN A 294 -14.39 0.46 -18.87
CA ASN A 294 -13.15 1.13 -18.50
C ASN A 294 -13.13 2.58 -18.99
N THR A 295 -13.51 2.82 -20.25
CA THR A 295 -13.56 4.17 -20.82
C THR A 295 -14.65 5.02 -20.18
N LEU A 296 -15.82 4.43 -19.89
CA LEU A 296 -16.91 5.14 -19.20
C LEU A 296 -16.52 5.56 -17.78
N VAL A 297 -15.83 4.68 -17.04
CA VAL A 297 -15.34 5.00 -15.70
C VAL A 297 -14.28 6.09 -15.77
N LEU A 298 -13.31 5.99 -16.66
CA LEU A 298 -12.27 7.03 -16.81
C LEU A 298 -12.89 8.40 -17.10
N GLN A 299 -13.91 8.46 -17.96
CA GLN A 299 -14.62 9.69 -18.25
C GLN A 299 -15.42 10.20 -17.03
N ALA A 300 -16.07 9.31 -16.28
CA ALA A 300 -16.79 9.66 -15.07
C ALA A 300 -15.85 10.21 -13.98
N GLU A 301 -14.69 9.60 -13.78
CA GLU A 301 -13.65 10.09 -12.86
C GLU A 301 -13.14 11.46 -13.28
N TYR A 302 -12.83 11.66 -14.58
CA TYR A 302 -12.45 12.97 -15.10
C TYR A 302 -13.54 14.04 -14.86
N CYS A 303 -14.82 13.71 -15.04
CA CYS A 303 -15.92 14.63 -14.74
C CYS A 303 -16.04 14.95 -13.24
N LEU A 304 -15.78 13.98 -12.36
CA LEU A 304 -15.73 14.19 -10.91
C LEU A 304 -14.60 15.14 -10.52
N ASP A 305 -13.42 14.98 -11.11
CA ASP A 305 -12.25 15.84 -10.87
C ASP A 305 -12.53 17.28 -11.30
N LYS A 306 -13.25 17.47 -12.41
CA LYS A 306 -13.73 18.79 -12.87
C LYS A 306 -14.96 19.31 -12.11
N LYS A 307 -15.35 18.67 -11.00
CA LYS A 307 -16.48 19.06 -10.12
C LYS A 307 -17.84 19.10 -10.84
N LYS A 308 -18.06 18.23 -11.83
CA LYS A 308 -19.33 18.08 -12.55
C LYS A 308 -19.96 16.70 -12.30
N PRO A 309 -20.50 16.45 -11.09
CA PRO A 309 -21.00 15.13 -10.71
C PRO A 309 -22.27 14.70 -11.45
N GLU A 310 -23.08 15.63 -11.96
CA GLU A 310 -24.31 15.31 -12.71
C GLU A 310 -24.01 14.54 -14.01
N LEU A 311 -23.00 15.00 -14.77
CA LEU A 311 -22.56 14.32 -15.98
C LEU A 311 -21.89 12.97 -15.66
N ALA A 312 -21.13 12.93 -14.57
CA ALA A 312 -20.47 11.71 -14.12
C ALA A 312 -21.47 10.62 -13.70
N LEU A 313 -22.63 11.00 -13.15
CA LEU A 313 -23.64 10.06 -12.68
C LEU A 313 -24.18 9.18 -13.81
N GLU A 314 -24.57 9.78 -14.94
CA GLU A 314 -25.14 9.03 -16.05
C GLU A 314 -24.12 8.08 -16.69
N LEU A 315 -22.86 8.51 -16.78
CA LEU A 315 -21.74 7.68 -17.23
C LEU A 315 -21.48 6.52 -16.26
N ALA A 316 -21.47 6.78 -14.95
CA ALA A 316 -21.24 5.76 -13.92
C ALA A 316 -22.37 4.72 -13.89
N LYS A 317 -23.64 5.14 -14.02
CA LYS A 317 -24.78 4.21 -14.16
C LYS A 317 -24.63 3.32 -15.40
N GLN A 318 -24.18 3.89 -16.52
CA GLN A 318 -23.94 3.13 -17.75
C GLN A 318 -22.76 2.17 -17.59
N ALA A 319 -21.71 2.57 -16.88
CA ALA A 319 -20.56 1.70 -16.59
C ALA A 319 -20.98 0.49 -15.73
N VAL A 320 -21.75 0.70 -14.67
CA VAL A 320 -22.27 -0.39 -13.82
C VAL A 320 -23.19 -1.34 -14.60
N LYS A 321 -24.04 -0.81 -15.49
CA LYS A 321 -24.85 -1.65 -16.39
C LYS A 321 -24.02 -2.48 -17.36
N SER A 322 -22.83 -2.00 -17.71
CA SER A 322 -21.93 -2.65 -18.65
C SER A 322 -21.08 -3.73 -17.98
N SER A 323 -20.59 -3.47 -16.76
CA SER A 323 -19.89 -4.45 -15.94
C SER A 323 -20.32 -4.39 -14.46
N PRO A 324 -21.34 -5.18 -14.06
CA PRO A 324 -21.85 -5.20 -12.70
C PRO A 324 -21.01 -6.06 -11.75
N SER A 325 -20.11 -6.91 -12.25
CA SER A 325 -19.24 -7.77 -11.44
C SER A 325 -18.00 -7.05 -10.90
N ASP A 326 -17.66 -5.90 -11.47
CA ASP A 326 -16.40 -5.24 -11.18
C ASP A 326 -16.56 -4.21 -10.08
N TYR A 327 -15.73 -4.28 -9.04
CA TYR A 327 -15.83 -3.38 -7.89
C TYR A 327 -15.65 -1.90 -8.28
N PHE A 328 -14.73 -1.62 -9.21
CA PHE A 328 -14.37 -0.24 -9.56
C PHE A 328 -15.54 0.56 -10.17
N THR A 329 -16.43 -0.07 -10.95
CA THR A 329 -17.59 0.61 -11.56
C THR A 329 -18.56 1.10 -10.48
N TRP A 330 -18.85 0.26 -9.49
CA TRP A 330 -19.69 0.61 -8.35
C TRP A 330 -19.03 1.66 -7.46
N SER A 331 -17.72 1.58 -7.23
CA SER A 331 -16.99 2.53 -6.40
C SER A 331 -17.11 3.98 -6.92
N VAL A 332 -17.07 4.16 -8.25
CA VAL A 332 -17.22 5.48 -8.89
C VAL A 332 -18.66 5.96 -8.82
N LEU A 333 -19.64 5.06 -8.97
CA LEU A 333 -21.05 5.41 -8.79
C LEU A 333 -21.36 5.89 -7.36
N VAL A 334 -20.80 5.23 -6.34
CA VAL A 334 -20.89 5.69 -4.94
C VAL A 334 -20.29 7.08 -4.79
N LYS A 335 -19.10 7.34 -5.36
CA LYS A 335 -18.48 8.67 -5.34
C LYS A 335 -19.39 9.73 -5.99
N CYS A 336 -20.01 9.43 -7.13
CA CYS A 336 -20.96 10.33 -7.79
C CYS A 336 -22.14 10.70 -6.88
N TYR A 337 -22.81 9.71 -6.28
CA TYR A 337 -23.93 9.95 -5.36
C TYR A 337 -23.51 10.74 -4.11
N THR A 338 -22.36 10.41 -3.52
CA THR A 338 -21.79 11.13 -2.38
C THR A 338 -21.45 12.59 -2.72
N LYS A 339 -21.05 12.91 -3.95
CA LYS A 339 -20.85 14.29 -4.41
C LYS A 339 -22.15 15.04 -4.65
N LEU A 340 -23.21 14.37 -5.11
CA LEU A 340 -24.54 14.95 -5.32
C LEU A 340 -25.33 15.16 -4.00
N GLY A 341 -24.91 14.52 -2.91
CA GLY A 341 -25.61 14.59 -1.62
C GLY A 341 -26.75 13.58 -1.48
N ASP A 342 -26.86 12.64 -2.42
CA ASP A 342 -27.85 11.56 -2.38
C ASP A 342 -27.26 10.35 -1.63
N PHE A 343 -27.30 10.42 -0.31
CA PHE A 343 -26.68 9.43 0.56
C PHE A 343 -27.48 8.11 0.62
N GLU A 344 -28.79 8.14 0.38
CA GLU A 344 -29.63 6.93 0.36
C GLU A 344 -29.22 6.02 -0.79
N ASN A 345 -29.10 6.58 -2.01
CA ASN A 345 -28.63 5.83 -3.16
C ASN A 345 -27.15 5.48 -3.06
N ALA A 346 -26.32 6.32 -2.42
CA ALA A 346 -24.92 5.97 -2.16
C ALA A 346 -24.80 4.70 -1.30
N LEU A 347 -25.58 4.59 -0.22
CA LEU A 347 -25.59 3.41 0.66
C LEU A 347 -26.13 2.16 -0.04
N LEU A 348 -27.22 2.29 -0.80
CA LEU A 348 -27.77 1.18 -1.61
C LEU A 348 -26.74 0.65 -2.62
N THR A 349 -26.04 1.57 -3.28
CA THR A 349 -24.99 1.26 -4.25
C THR A 349 -23.80 0.59 -3.55
N LEU A 350 -23.38 1.11 -2.40
CA LEU A 350 -22.30 0.53 -1.60
C LEU A 350 -22.62 -0.90 -1.14
N ASN A 351 -23.85 -1.15 -0.69
CA ASN A 351 -24.32 -2.49 -0.32
C ASN A 351 -24.32 -3.48 -1.50
N SER A 352 -24.47 -2.96 -2.72
CA SER A 352 -24.48 -3.76 -3.95
C SER A 352 -23.09 -3.99 -4.54
N CYS A 353 -22.03 -3.41 -3.95
CA CYS A 353 -20.66 -3.56 -4.45
C CYS A 353 -20.17 -5.01 -4.31
N PRO A 354 -19.63 -5.62 -5.38
CA PRO A 354 -19.03 -6.94 -5.30
C PRO A 354 -17.72 -6.89 -4.50
N MET A 355 -17.56 -7.80 -3.53
CA MET A 355 -16.36 -7.88 -2.68
C MET A 355 -15.48 -9.04 -3.10
N ASN A 356 -14.17 -8.78 -3.24
CA ASN A 356 -13.18 -9.79 -3.66
C ASN A 356 -12.42 -10.31 -2.43
N SER A 357 -13.03 -11.20 -1.66
CA SER A 357 -12.46 -11.69 -0.39
C SER A 357 -11.22 -12.57 -0.56
N HIS A 358 -11.11 -13.29 -1.69
CA HIS A 358 -10.03 -14.25 -1.92
C HIS A 358 -8.75 -13.63 -2.49
N LYS A 359 -8.78 -12.34 -2.84
CA LYS A 359 -7.68 -11.70 -3.55
C LYS A 359 -7.06 -10.60 -2.69
N GLU A 360 -5.77 -10.74 -2.45
CA GLU A 360 -4.95 -9.74 -1.77
C GLU A 360 -4.20 -8.90 -2.81
N ARG A 361 -3.81 -7.69 -2.41
CA ARG A 361 -2.86 -6.91 -3.22
C ARG A 361 -1.54 -7.66 -3.27
N TYR A 362 -0.92 -7.67 -4.45
CA TYR A 362 0.41 -8.23 -4.62
C TYR A 362 1.42 -7.63 -3.63
N GLN A 363 2.12 -8.51 -2.91
CA GLN A 363 3.15 -8.21 -1.92
C GLN A 363 4.29 -9.22 -2.06
N LEU A 364 5.51 -8.79 -1.78
CA LEU A 364 6.67 -9.67 -1.76
C LEU A 364 6.59 -10.58 -0.53
N LYS A 365 6.53 -11.90 -0.76
CA LYS A 365 6.45 -12.90 0.29
C LYS A 365 7.79 -13.63 0.43
N ARG A 366 8.20 -13.85 1.69
CA ARG A 366 9.38 -14.66 2.02
C ARG A 366 9.16 -16.09 1.55
N VAL A 367 10.11 -16.61 0.77
CA VAL A 367 10.06 -18.01 0.28
C VAL A 367 10.72 -18.95 1.26
N VAL A 368 11.87 -18.59 1.82
CA VAL A 368 12.66 -19.43 2.73
C VAL A 368 12.38 -18.98 4.17
N PRO A 369 11.86 -19.85 5.05
CA PRO A 369 11.56 -19.48 6.42
C PRO A 369 12.86 -19.28 7.22
N ILE A 370 12.86 -18.28 8.11
CA ILE A 370 13.96 -18.05 9.05
C ILE A 370 13.60 -18.79 10.35
N LYS A 371 14.47 -19.70 10.80
CA LYS A 371 14.20 -20.53 11.99
C LYS A 371 14.52 -19.76 13.27
N THR A 372 15.67 -19.08 13.28
CA THR A 372 16.15 -18.32 14.44
C THR A 372 16.58 -16.91 14.05
N HIS A 373 16.33 -15.93 14.91
CA HIS A 373 16.76 -14.55 14.66
C HIS A 373 18.30 -14.40 14.61
N ASP A 374 19.04 -15.35 15.20
CA ASP A 374 20.50 -15.37 15.21
C ASP A 374 21.11 -15.70 13.83
N GLU A 375 20.31 -16.24 12.89
CA GLU A 375 20.73 -16.50 11.51
C GLU A 375 20.69 -15.25 10.63
N LEU A 376 20.02 -14.18 11.09
CA LEU A 376 19.77 -12.98 10.30
C LEU A 376 20.84 -11.91 10.56
N HIS A 377 21.57 -11.56 9.50
CA HIS A 377 22.59 -10.53 9.51
C HIS A 377 22.09 -9.26 8.81
N LEU A 378 21.84 -8.21 9.59
CA LEU A 378 21.36 -6.90 9.11
C LEU A 378 22.44 -5.83 9.34
N PRO A 379 23.39 -5.64 8.40
CA PRO A 379 24.40 -4.60 8.54
C PRO A 379 23.78 -3.21 8.43
N SER A 380 24.37 -2.21 9.09
CA SER A 380 23.94 -0.81 8.97
C SER A 380 24.83 -0.08 7.95
N PRO A 381 24.27 0.47 6.86
CA PRO A 381 25.02 1.36 5.97
C PRO A 381 25.52 2.59 6.74
N LEU A 382 26.78 2.97 6.49
CA LEU A 382 27.45 4.13 7.13
C LEU A 382 27.72 5.27 6.14
N ASP A 383 27.43 5.03 4.86
CA ASP A 383 27.59 5.94 3.73
C ASP A 383 26.55 7.06 3.75
N VAL A 384 25.26 6.73 3.91
CA VAL A 384 24.19 7.72 4.01
C VAL A 384 23.47 7.60 5.35
N THR A 385 23.78 8.51 6.27
CA THR A 385 23.17 8.52 7.61
C THR A 385 22.54 9.88 7.93
N LEU A 386 21.56 9.86 8.83
CA LEU A 386 21.03 11.04 9.50
C LEU A 386 20.79 10.64 10.95
N ASP A 387 21.34 11.35 11.91
CA ASP A 387 21.31 10.93 13.32
C ASP A 387 19.88 10.69 13.84
N GLU A 388 18.91 11.51 13.43
CA GLU A 388 17.49 11.38 13.80
C GLU A 388 16.77 10.16 13.19
N VAL A 389 17.26 9.67 12.04
CA VAL A 389 16.57 8.65 11.22
C VAL A 389 17.28 7.29 11.30
N SER A 390 18.61 7.29 11.27
CA SER A 390 19.44 6.09 11.19
C SER A 390 19.64 5.40 12.54
N ASN A 391 19.62 6.15 13.65
CA ASN A 391 19.90 5.66 15.00
C ASN A 391 18.63 5.41 15.83
N LEU A 392 17.64 4.72 15.25
CA LEU A 392 16.47 4.29 16.03
C LEU A 392 16.86 3.16 16.99
N GLN A 393 16.66 3.37 18.29
CA GLN A 393 16.90 2.35 19.30
C GLN A 393 15.73 1.35 19.32
N SER A 394 15.97 0.10 18.92
CA SER A 394 14.95 -0.97 18.89
C SER A 394 14.31 -1.26 20.25
N ASN A 395 15.01 -0.94 21.34
CA ASN A 395 14.51 -1.09 22.71
C ASN A 395 13.37 -0.13 23.01
N ASP A 396 13.43 1.11 22.51
CA ASP A 396 12.40 2.13 22.72
C ASP A 396 11.11 1.74 22.01
N ILE A 397 11.21 1.26 20.76
CA ILE A 397 10.06 0.75 19.99
C ILE A 397 9.39 -0.41 20.75
N SER A 398 10.19 -1.33 21.27
CA SER A 398 9.68 -2.49 22.03
C SER A 398 9.01 -2.06 23.34
N TYR A 399 9.52 -1.02 24.00
CA TYR A 399 8.91 -0.43 25.19
C TYR A 399 7.59 0.29 24.88
N GLU A 400 7.54 1.07 23.78
CA GLU A 400 6.32 1.73 23.30
C GLU A 400 5.21 0.71 23.00
N HIS A 401 5.54 -0.40 22.33
CA HIS A 401 4.56 -1.46 22.03
C HIS A 401 3.97 -2.11 23.29
N ARG A 402 4.77 -2.26 24.36
CA ARG A 402 4.28 -2.87 25.62
C ARG A 402 3.39 -1.93 26.43
N ASN A 403 3.61 -0.63 26.31
CA ASN A 403 2.87 0.40 27.05
C ASN A 403 1.72 1.02 26.25
N LEU A 404 1.44 0.49 25.05
CA LEU A 404 0.35 0.96 24.20
C LEU A 404 -1.01 0.65 24.84
N ASP A 405 -1.93 1.63 24.83
CA ASP A 405 -3.32 1.41 25.25
C ASP A 405 -3.96 0.26 24.43
N PRO A 406 -4.44 -0.81 25.08
CA PRO A 406 -5.11 -1.93 24.41
C PRO A 406 -6.30 -1.50 23.54
N GLN A 407 -6.98 -0.39 23.86
CA GLN A 407 -8.08 0.13 23.05
C GLN A 407 -7.62 0.67 21.70
N LEU A 408 -6.42 1.25 21.63
CA LEU A 408 -5.81 1.74 20.40
C LEU A 408 -5.12 0.62 19.62
N ALA A 409 -4.53 -0.34 20.33
CA ALA A 409 -3.84 -1.49 19.75
C ALA A 409 -4.77 -2.40 18.93
N ASN A 410 -5.99 -2.63 19.43
CA ASN A 410 -6.92 -3.60 18.89
C ASN A 410 -7.93 -3.01 17.88
N LEU A 411 -7.67 -1.81 17.34
CA LEU A 411 -8.58 -1.20 16.37
C LEU A 411 -8.65 -2.02 15.08
N PRO A 412 -9.80 -2.66 14.78
CA PRO A 412 -9.86 -3.64 13.71
C PRO A 412 -9.88 -3.00 12.32
N ALA A 413 -10.23 -1.71 12.22
CA ALA A 413 -10.24 -0.95 10.98
C ALA A 413 -8.85 -0.83 10.34
N ALA A 414 -7.78 -0.89 11.14
CA ALA A 414 -6.40 -0.85 10.64
C ALA A 414 -6.00 -2.11 9.85
N ASN A 415 -6.69 -3.24 10.08
CA ASN A 415 -6.39 -4.53 9.45
C ASN A 415 -7.27 -4.83 8.22
N LEU A 416 -8.10 -3.87 7.78
CA LEU A 416 -8.93 -4.05 6.61
C LEU A 416 -8.07 -4.19 5.34
N LYS A 417 -8.41 -5.16 4.49
CA LYS A 417 -7.69 -5.48 3.25
C LYS A 417 -8.56 -5.27 2.01
N SER A 418 -7.90 -5.08 0.87
CA SER A 418 -8.48 -5.13 -0.48
C SER A 418 -9.72 -4.25 -0.67
N THR A 419 -10.84 -4.80 -1.17
CA THR A 419 -12.07 -4.06 -1.47
C THR A 419 -12.78 -3.57 -0.21
N TYR A 420 -12.61 -4.23 0.93
CA TYR A 420 -13.20 -3.79 2.21
C TYR A 420 -12.58 -2.49 2.71
N ALA A 421 -11.25 -2.34 2.60
CA ALA A 421 -10.57 -1.09 2.93
C ALA A 421 -11.06 0.06 2.03
N LYS A 422 -11.18 -0.18 0.72
CA LYS A 422 -11.72 0.82 -0.23
C LYS A 422 -13.18 1.16 0.03
N ALA A 423 -14.01 0.18 0.41
CA ALA A 423 -15.40 0.39 0.77
C ALA A 423 -15.52 1.19 2.08
N TYR A 424 -14.66 0.91 3.05
CA TYR A 424 -14.56 1.68 4.28
C TYR A 424 -14.19 3.14 4.01
N ASP A 425 -13.24 3.40 3.11
CA ASP A 425 -12.89 4.75 2.67
C ASP A 425 -14.07 5.52 2.06
N LEU A 426 -14.95 4.85 1.31
CA LEU A 426 -16.18 5.45 0.78
C LEU A 426 -17.18 5.74 1.89
N LEU A 427 -17.32 4.82 2.86
CA LEU A 427 -18.21 5.00 4.00
C LEU A 427 -17.74 6.18 4.89
N THR A 428 -16.44 6.33 5.11
CA THR A 428 -15.90 7.47 5.86
C THR A 428 -16.04 8.78 5.09
N GLU A 429 -16.01 8.78 3.75
CA GLU A 429 -16.36 9.97 2.96
C GLU A 429 -17.83 10.38 3.13
N ILE A 430 -18.74 9.41 3.21
CA ILE A 430 -20.17 9.68 3.47
C ILE A 430 -20.34 10.27 4.88
N VAL A 431 -19.75 9.65 5.92
CA VAL A 431 -19.92 10.13 7.30
C VAL A 431 -19.31 11.51 7.51
N ALA A 432 -18.20 11.82 6.84
CA ALA A 432 -17.57 13.14 6.91
C ALA A 432 -18.49 14.26 6.39
N LYS A 433 -19.48 13.94 5.54
CA LYS A 433 -20.47 14.89 5.05
C LYS A 433 -21.78 14.89 5.83
N THR A 434 -22.26 13.73 6.28
CA THR A 434 -23.57 13.61 6.94
C THR A 434 -23.50 13.77 8.46
N GLY A 435 -22.40 13.36 9.08
CA GLY A 435 -22.34 13.04 10.51
C GLY A 435 -22.93 11.67 10.84
N TRP A 436 -22.61 11.16 12.03
CA TRP A 436 -22.98 9.82 12.50
C TRP A 436 -24.49 9.62 12.68
N GLU A 437 -25.16 10.53 13.39
CA GLU A 437 -26.60 10.42 13.68
C GLU A 437 -27.45 10.41 12.41
N GLN A 438 -27.12 11.28 11.46
CA GLN A 438 -27.84 11.34 10.19
C GLN A 438 -27.54 10.13 9.31
N LEU A 439 -26.31 9.60 9.35
CA LEU A 439 -25.96 8.35 8.68
C LEU A 439 -26.78 7.17 9.21
N LEU A 440 -26.99 7.06 10.53
CA LEU A 440 -27.84 6.03 11.13
C LEU A 440 -29.30 6.16 10.70
N LYS A 441 -29.82 7.40 10.56
CA LYS A 441 -31.17 7.63 10.01
C LYS A 441 -31.29 7.14 8.57
N TYR A 442 -30.32 7.47 7.71
CA TYR A 442 -30.30 6.96 6.33
C TYR A 442 -30.17 5.43 6.30
N ARG A 443 -29.34 4.85 7.15
CA ARG A 443 -29.19 3.39 7.30
C ARG A 443 -30.53 2.74 7.67
N ALA A 444 -31.21 3.22 8.71
CA ALA A 444 -32.48 2.65 9.18
C ALA A 444 -33.65 2.83 8.18
N LYS A 445 -33.58 3.88 7.35
CA LYS A 445 -34.55 4.11 6.27
C LYS A 445 -34.36 3.13 5.12
N VAL A 446 -33.11 2.86 4.74
CA VAL A 446 -32.76 2.10 3.54
C VAL A 446 -32.64 0.59 3.82
N PHE A 447 -32.18 0.22 5.01
CA PHE A 447 -31.83 -1.16 5.34
C PHE A 447 -32.73 -1.79 6.39
N VAL A 448 -32.82 -3.12 6.30
CA VAL A 448 -33.33 -4.03 7.33
C VAL A 448 -32.21 -4.99 7.73
N MET A 449 -32.13 -5.31 9.01
CA MET A 449 -31.12 -6.24 9.54
C MET A 449 -31.56 -7.70 9.37
N GLU A 450 -30.61 -8.63 9.24
CA GLU A 450 -30.94 -10.05 8.98
C GLU A 450 -31.81 -10.67 10.08
N GLU A 451 -31.62 -10.26 11.33
CA GLU A 451 -32.45 -10.73 12.45
C GLU A 451 -33.89 -10.22 12.38
N GLU A 452 -34.09 -8.98 11.94
CA GLU A 452 -35.42 -8.38 11.74
C GLU A 452 -36.13 -9.06 10.57
N TYR A 453 -35.40 -9.33 9.49
CA TYR A 453 -35.90 -10.08 8.34
C TYR A 453 -36.26 -11.54 8.70
N LYS A 454 -35.46 -12.22 9.52
CA LYS A 454 -35.75 -13.59 10.00
C LYS A 454 -36.92 -13.65 10.97
N LYS A 455 -37.06 -12.64 11.84
CA LYS A 455 -38.21 -12.53 12.76
C LYS A 455 -39.49 -12.34 11.97
N ASP A 456 -39.51 -11.43 11.00
CA ASP A 456 -40.66 -11.21 10.12
C ASP A 456 -41.09 -12.49 9.37
N LYS A 457 -40.13 -13.25 8.81
CA LYS A 457 -40.40 -14.54 8.14
C LYS A 457 -41.02 -15.58 9.07
N LYS A 458 -40.67 -15.57 10.37
CA LYS A 458 -41.27 -16.44 11.39
C LYS A 458 -42.66 -15.95 11.82
N THR A 459 -42.88 -14.64 11.87
CA THR A 459 -44.18 -14.03 12.21
C THR A 459 -45.20 -14.26 11.10
N THR A 460 -44.81 -14.11 9.83
CA THR A 460 -45.67 -14.37 8.67
C THR A 460 -45.98 -15.86 8.46
N ALA A 461 -45.05 -16.77 8.78
CA ALA A 461 -45.29 -18.22 8.73
C ALA A 461 -46.26 -18.73 9.81
N ASN A 462 -46.31 -18.07 10.98
CA ASN A 462 -47.26 -18.40 12.07
C ASN A 462 -48.61 -17.66 11.97
N GLY A 463 -48.79 -16.78 10.97
CA GLY A 463 -50.00 -15.97 10.80
C GLY A 463 -51.21 -16.69 10.20
N HIS A 464 -51.09 -17.96 9.77
CA HIS A 464 -52.16 -18.71 9.09
C HIS A 464 -52.88 -19.78 9.93
N LEU A 465 -52.71 -19.78 11.26
CA LEU A 465 -53.45 -20.69 12.15
C LEU A 465 -54.10 -19.92 13.31
N ARG A 466 -55.15 -19.15 13.01
CA ARG A 466 -56.15 -18.74 14.02
C ARG A 466 -57.57 -18.78 13.46
N LYS A 467 -58.27 -19.90 13.70
CA LYS A 467 -59.57 -19.95 14.42
C LYS A 467 -60.20 -21.34 14.33
N ALA A 468 -60.43 -21.98 15.46
CA ALA A 468 -61.75 -22.48 15.85
C ALA A 468 -61.73 -22.98 17.30
N SER A 469 -62.65 -22.45 18.09
CA SER A 469 -62.97 -22.77 19.48
C SER A 469 -63.66 -24.13 19.64
N THR A 470 -63.36 -24.87 20.72
CA THR A 470 -64.39 -25.53 21.56
C THR A 470 -63.84 -25.96 22.93
N GLN A 471 -64.71 -25.87 23.93
CA GLN A 471 -64.55 -26.13 25.37
C GLN A 471 -64.30 -27.61 25.70
N SER A 472 -63.58 -27.92 26.80
CA SER A 472 -64.14 -28.63 27.98
C SER A 472 -63.08 -29.17 28.98
N SER A 473 -63.31 -28.84 30.28
CA SER A 473 -63.13 -29.63 31.53
C SER A 473 -61.78 -30.25 31.96
N VAL A 474 -61.17 -29.60 32.97
CA VAL A 474 -60.78 -30.06 34.34
C VAL A 474 -60.60 -31.57 34.66
N ASN A 475 -59.40 -31.95 35.16
CA ASN A 475 -59.06 -32.71 36.41
C ASN A 475 -57.62 -33.26 36.30
N VAL A 476 -56.61 -32.82 37.08
CA VAL A 476 -56.23 -33.11 38.49
C VAL A 476 -55.63 -34.51 38.75
N ASN A 477 -54.45 -34.49 39.39
CA ASN A 477 -53.67 -35.50 40.15
C ASN A 477 -52.79 -36.50 39.38
N VAL A 478 -51.45 -36.53 39.52
CA VAL A 478 -50.50 -36.64 40.68
C VAL A 478 -49.97 -38.08 40.81
N ASN A 479 -48.66 -38.17 41.07
CA ASN A 479 -47.84 -39.26 41.61
C ASN A 479 -47.22 -40.29 40.63
N VAL A 480 -46.01 -40.82 40.81
CA VAL A 480 -44.78 -40.53 41.61
C VAL A 480 -43.81 -41.71 41.37
N ASN A 481 -42.50 -41.50 41.58
CA ASN A 481 -41.40 -42.48 41.73
C ASN A 481 -40.87 -43.21 40.47
N ASP A 482 -39.58 -43.52 40.31
CA ASP A 482 -38.45 -43.50 41.24
C ASP A 482 -37.08 -43.44 40.52
N ALA A 483 -36.09 -42.90 41.25
CA ALA A 483 -34.67 -43.26 41.42
C ALA A 483 -33.94 -44.19 40.40
N SER A 484 -32.62 -44.08 40.14
CA SER A 484 -31.54 -43.21 40.65
C SER A 484 -30.18 -43.61 40.02
N THR A 485 -29.16 -42.77 40.25
CA THR A 485 -27.69 -43.02 40.27
C THR A 485 -26.93 -43.19 38.93
N THR A 486 -25.75 -42.59 38.66
CA THR A 486 -24.88 -41.60 39.35
C THR A 486 -23.73 -41.19 38.41
N ALA A 487 -23.48 -39.87 38.28
CA ALA A 487 -22.21 -39.12 38.46
C ALA A 487 -20.87 -39.63 37.85
N THR A 488 -19.92 -38.87 37.29
CA THR A 488 -19.56 -37.43 37.03
C THR A 488 -18.20 -37.47 36.24
N PRO A 489 -17.45 -36.37 35.96
CA PRO A 489 -17.77 -35.09 35.32
C PRO A 489 -16.80 -34.75 34.13
N SER A 490 -17.14 -33.79 33.27
CA SER A 490 -16.11 -32.97 32.60
C SER A 490 -16.65 -31.63 32.07
N VAL A 491 -16.00 -30.58 32.59
CA VAL A 491 -15.65 -29.26 32.02
C VAL A 491 -16.74 -28.31 31.54
N VAL A 492 -16.70 -27.13 32.18
CA VAL A 492 -17.50 -25.92 31.98
C VAL A 492 -16.80 -25.03 30.95
N GLU A 493 -17.50 -24.61 29.89
CA GLU A 493 -17.22 -23.37 29.17
C GLU A 493 -18.47 -22.51 29.21
N SER A 494 -18.33 -21.32 29.79
CA SER A 494 -19.36 -20.31 29.98
C SER A 494 -19.17 -19.21 28.95
N ASP A 495 -20.09 -19.13 27.99
CA ASP A 495 -20.26 -17.97 27.11
C ASP A 495 -20.86 -16.80 27.92
N VAL A 496 -20.11 -15.71 27.99
CA VAL A 496 -20.54 -14.45 28.62
C VAL A 496 -20.59 -13.36 27.55
N GLU A 497 -21.68 -13.32 26.77
CA GLU A 497 -22.00 -12.16 25.92
C GLU A 497 -22.76 -11.12 26.76
N SER A 498 -22.08 -10.02 27.08
CA SER A 498 -22.66 -8.82 27.69
C SER A 498 -22.92 -7.77 26.61
N THR A 499 -24.13 -7.74 26.06
CA THR A 499 -24.61 -6.61 25.24
C THR A 499 -25.10 -5.50 26.16
N VAL A 500 -24.32 -4.42 26.30
CA VAL A 500 -24.77 -3.18 26.96
C VAL A 500 -25.70 -2.43 25.99
N ALA A 501 -27.00 -2.53 26.24
CA ALA A 501 -28.04 -1.73 25.59
C ALA A 501 -28.00 -0.28 26.14
N VAL A 502 -27.71 0.68 25.27
CA VAL A 502 -27.86 2.11 25.55
C VAL A 502 -29.34 2.48 25.47
N LYS A 503 -29.93 2.79 26.63
CA LYS A 503 -31.27 3.41 26.76
C LYS A 503 -31.20 4.89 26.38
N SER A 504 -32.11 5.32 25.51
CA SER A 504 -32.41 6.73 25.23
C SER A 504 -33.10 7.41 26.45
N PRO A 505 -33.05 8.76 26.57
CA PRO A 505 -33.20 9.45 27.85
C PRO A 505 -34.65 9.58 28.33
N THR A 506 -34.85 9.26 29.61
CA THR A 506 -36.05 9.51 30.42
C THR A 506 -36.24 11.01 30.69
N GLN A 507 -37.38 11.56 30.26
CA GLN A 507 -37.93 12.82 30.77
C GLN A 507 -38.38 12.65 32.24
N LYS A 508 -38.13 13.67 33.07
CA LYS A 508 -38.55 13.75 34.47
C LYS A 508 -40.08 13.94 34.63
N PRO A 509 -40.67 13.54 35.76
CA PRO A 509 -42.12 13.50 35.97
C PRO A 509 -42.68 14.85 36.44
N LEU A 510 -43.87 15.20 35.96
CA LEU A 510 -44.80 16.10 36.65
C LEU A 510 -46.18 15.42 36.70
N ASP A 511 -46.74 15.37 37.90
CA ASP A 511 -47.97 14.69 38.24
C ASP A 511 -49.24 15.40 37.70
N ALA A 512 -50.13 14.55 37.16
CA ALA A 512 -51.58 14.51 37.28
C ALA A 512 -52.43 15.79 37.22
N ALA A 513 -53.19 15.96 36.12
CA ALA A 513 -54.66 16.02 36.14
C ALA A 513 -55.29 15.91 34.72
N ALA A 514 -56.34 15.08 34.63
CA ALA A 514 -57.43 15.06 33.63
C ALA A 514 -57.18 14.53 32.19
N SER A 515 -57.48 13.24 32.03
CA SER A 515 -58.35 12.62 30.99
C SER A 515 -58.20 13.01 29.50
N VAL A 516 -57.56 12.15 28.70
CA VAL A 516 -58.08 11.59 27.42
C VAL A 516 -57.39 10.24 27.18
N ALA A 517 -58.13 9.18 26.82
CA ALA A 517 -57.60 7.87 26.49
C ALA A 517 -56.87 7.88 25.11
N PRO A 518 -55.77 7.13 24.90
CA PRO A 518 -55.20 6.96 23.57
C PRO A 518 -56.01 5.91 22.79
N GLU A 519 -56.47 6.28 21.60
CA GLU A 519 -57.06 5.36 20.62
C GLU A 519 -56.03 4.31 20.17
N ALA A 520 -56.50 3.08 19.95
CA ALA A 520 -55.72 1.97 19.41
C ALA A 520 -55.27 2.26 17.96
N PRO A 521 -54.09 1.76 17.52
CA PRO A 521 -53.62 1.97 16.15
C PRO A 521 -54.61 1.34 15.15
N THR A 522 -54.92 2.09 14.09
CA THR A 522 -55.82 1.65 13.02
C THR A 522 -55.12 0.69 12.06
N VAL A 523 -55.88 -0.17 11.38
CA VAL A 523 -55.39 -1.18 10.41
C VAL A 523 -54.60 -0.55 9.24
N GLU A 524 -54.81 0.74 8.97
CA GLU A 524 -54.07 1.49 7.94
C GLU A 524 -52.58 1.69 8.30
N ASP A 525 -52.24 1.86 9.58
CA ASP A 525 -50.85 2.02 10.04
C ASP A 525 -50.05 0.71 9.93
N GLU A 526 -50.67 -0.45 10.15
CA GLU A 526 -50.02 -1.76 9.95
C GLU A 526 -49.74 -2.05 8.47
N THR A 527 -50.68 -1.71 7.57
CA THR A 527 -50.46 -1.90 6.11
C THR A 527 -49.37 -1.00 5.55
N ASN A 528 -49.22 0.23 6.07
CA ASN A 528 -48.19 1.17 5.65
C ASN A 528 -46.80 0.75 6.17
N TYR A 529 -46.72 0.22 7.39
CA TYR A 529 -45.49 -0.37 7.94
C TYR A 529 -45.02 -1.59 7.13
N ASP A 530 -45.93 -2.48 6.73
CA ASP A 530 -45.60 -3.65 5.90
C ASP A 530 -45.13 -3.28 4.49
N GLU A 531 -45.70 -2.24 3.88
CA GLU A 531 -45.23 -1.73 2.58
C GLU A 531 -43.89 -1.01 2.68
N GLU A 532 -43.66 -0.23 3.75
CA GLU A 532 -42.39 0.45 3.99
C GLU A 532 -41.28 -0.56 4.32
N PHE A 533 -41.59 -1.63 5.05
CA PHE A 533 -40.67 -2.73 5.31
C PHE A 533 -40.27 -3.49 4.03
N LYS A 534 -41.22 -3.74 3.12
CA LYS A 534 -40.95 -4.38 1.82
C LYS A 534 -40.07 -3.55 0.88
N LYS A 535 -40.01 -2.22 1.06
CA LYS A 535 -39.16 -1.32 0.25
C LYS A 535 -37.70 -1.31 0.70
N LYS A 536 -37.42 -1.70 1.94
CA LYS A 536 -36.07 -1.74 2.49
C LYS A 536 -35.28 -2.93 1.96
N ARG A 537 -33.97 -2.76 1.83
CA ARG A 537 -33.06 -3.84 1.40
C ARG A 537 -32.36 -4.48 2.58
N LEU A 538 -31.98 -5.74 2.44
CA LEU A 538 -31.13 -6.39 3.43
C LEU A 538 -29.74 -5.74 3.43
N CYS A 539 -29.27 -5.32 4.61
CA CYS A 539 -27.88 -4.89 4.77
C CYS A 539 -26.97 -6.11 4.70
N GLU A 540 -25.97 -6.08 3.82
CA GLU A 540 -24.94 -7.10 3.77
C GLU A 540 -24.14 -7.12 5.08
N ARG A 541 -23.81 -8.32 5.58
CA ARG A 541 -23.11 -8.48 6.86
C ARG A 541 -21.77 -7.77 6.90
N TRP A 542 -21.05 -7.76 5.78
CA TRP A 542 -19.76 -7.09 5.70
C TRP A 542 -19.91 -5.58 5.85
N LEU A 543 -20.99 -4.99 5.31
CA LEU A 543 -21.25 -3.55 5.43
C LEU A 543 -21.67 -3.19 6.85
N ASP A 544 -22.45 -4.04 7.51
CA ASP A 544 -22.78 -3.88 8.93
C ASP A 544 -21.52 -3.91 9.81
N ASN A 545 -20.60 -4.84 9.55
CA ASN A 545 -19.30 -4.85 10.21
C ASN A 545 -18.51 -3.55 9.98
N LEU A 546 -18.56 -2.97 8.77
CA LEU A 546 -17.94 -1.66 8.51
C LEU A 546 -18.58 -0.51 9.31
N PHE A 547 -19.89 -0.55 9.57
CA PHE A 547 -20.54 0.42 10.45
C PHE A 547 -20.05 0.31 11.90
N MET A 548 -19.85 -0.91 12.38
CA MET A 548 -19.29 -1.14 13.73
C MET A 548 -17.85 -0.63 13.82
N LEU A 549 -17.02 -0.94 12.83
CA LEU A 549 -15.64 -0.45 12.72
C LEU A 549 -15.58 1.08 12.67
N LEU A 550 -16.50 1.70 11.92
CA LEU A 550 -16.61 3.15 11.83
C LEU A 550 -16.98 3.78 13.17
N TYR A 551 -17.90 3.15 13.92
CA TYR A 551 -18.28 3.61 15.26
C TYR A 551 -17.08 3.57 16.21
N GLU A 552 -16.29 2.50 16.19
CA GLU A 552 -15.08 2.38 17.01
C GLU A 552 -14.04 3.45 16.69
N ASP A 553 -13.76 3.70 15.39
CA ASP A 553 -12.85 4.77 14.96
C ASP A 553 -13.37 6.16 15.39
N LEU A 554 -14.67 6.44 15.21
CA LEU A 554 -15.28 7.70 15.65
C LEU A 554 -15.23 7.88 17.17
N ARG A 555 -15.47 6.81 17.93
CA ARG A 555 -15.39 6.83 19.40
C ARG A 555 -13.95 7.12 19.85
N ALA A 556 -12.96 6.43 19.27
CA ALA A 556 -11.55 6.65 19.58
C ALA A 556 -11.12 8.09 19.24
N PHE A 557 -11.54 8.60 18.09
CA PHE A 557 -11.25 9.99 17.68
C PHE A 557 -11.88 11.03 18.61
N THR A 558 -13.16 10.86 18.96
CA THR A 558 -13.87 11.81 19.85
C THR A 558 -13.34 11.78 21.28
N MET A 559 -12.93 10.61 21.78
CA MET A 559 -12.24 10.49 23.07
C MET A 559 -10.91 11.25 23.06
N TRP A 560 -10.09 11.05 22.02
CA TRP A 560 -8.83 11.78 21.86
C TRP A 560 -9.04 13.31 21.80
N GLN A 561 -10.00 13.80 21.02
CA GLN A 561 -10.27 15.24 20.92
C GLN A 561 -10.73 15.82 22.27
N THR A 562 -11.56 15.08 23.01
CA THR A 562 -12.04 15.50 24.33
C THR A 562 -10.90 15.55 25.34
N GLU A 563 -10.04 14.52 25.38
CA GLU A 563 -8.83 14.50 26.21
C GLU A 563 -7.92 15.69 25.88
N SER A 564 -7.60 15.89 24.60
CA SER A 564 -6.72 16.99 24.18
C SER A 564 -7.26 18.36 24.61
N LEU A 565 -8.57 18.59 24.49
CA LEU A 565 -9.21 19.83 24.93
C LEU A 565 -9.18 19.99 26.46
N HIS A 566 -9.39 18.90 27.21
CA HIS A 566 -9.34 18.92 28.67
C HIS A 566 -7.94 19.28 29.19
N PHE A 567 -6.89 18.68 28.63
CA PHE A 567 -5.50 19.02 28.97
C PHE A 567 -5.14 20.45 28.59
N GLN A 568 -5.61 20.92 27.43
CA GLN A 568 -5.40 22.31 27.00
C GLN A 568 -6.09 23.31 27.95
N ALA A 569 -7.32 23.00 28.40
CA ALA A 569 -8.04 23.84 29.37
C ALA A 569 -7.34 23.89 30.73
N GLN A 570 -6.70 22.78 31.14
CA GLN A 570 -5.92 22.70 32.38
C GLN A 570 -4.49 23.26 32.25
N GLN A 571 -4.10 23.75 31.07
CA GLN A 571 -2.72 24.17 30.74
C GLN A 571 -1.66 23.10 31.07
N MET A 572 -2.04 21.82 30.99
CA MET A 572 -1.14 20.70 31.20
C MET A 572 -0.60 20.21 29.86
N GLU A 573 0.64 19.73 29.85
CA GLU A 573 1.26 19.19 28.64
C GLU A 573 0.64 17.83 28.30
N TYR A 574 0.03 17.72 27.12
CA TYR A 574 -0.59 16.49 26.65
C TYR A 574 0.47 15.59 25.98
N LYS A 575 1.03 14.65 26.76
CA LYS A 575 2.03 13.70 26.27
C LYS A 575 1.40 12.34 25.97
N LYS A 576 1.69 11.83 24.78
CA LYS A 576 1.48 10.43 24.37
C LYS A 576 2.75 9.89 23.73
N THR A 577 2.88 8.57 23.68
CA THR A 577 3.97 7.89 22.98
C THR A 577 3.89 8.12 21.47
N THR A 578 4.99 7.89 20.75
CA THR A 578 5.03 8.14 19.31
C THR A 578 4.10 7.20 18.54
N LEU A 579 4.00 5.94 18.99
CA LEU A 579 3.10 4.94 18.45
C LEU A 579 1.61 5.31 18.64
N GLU A 580 1.24 5.85 19.81
CA GLU A 580 -0.13 6.33 20.04
C GLU A 580 -0.48 7.49 19.11
N TRP A 581 0.42 8.48 18.97
CA TRP A 581 0.23 9.59 18.04
C TRP A 581 0.09 9.12 16.58
N GLU A 582 0.86 8.11 16.18
CA GLU A 582 0.76 7.51 14.85
C GLU A 582 -0.60 6.83 14.62
N ILE A 583 -1.09 6.07 15.59
CA ILE A 583 -2.40 5.40 15.51
C ILE A 583 -3.52 6.46 15.46
N LEU A 584 -3.47 7.47 16.33
CA LEU A 584 -4.44 8.58 16.35
C LEU A 584 -4.43 9.38 15.04
N GLY A 585 -3.25 9.66 14.49
CA GLY A 585 -3.11 10.29 13.18
C GLY A 585 -3.71 9.43 12.05
N SER A 586 -3.48 8.11 12.11
CA SER A 586 -4.06 7.16 11.15
C SER A 586 -5.58 7.11 11.23
N ILE A 587 -6.18 7.12 12.43
CA ILE A 587 -7.63 7.21 12.64
C ILE A 587 -8.18 8.50 12.03
N ALA A 588 -7.55 9.64 12.33
CA ALA A 588 -7.97 10.94 11.79
C ALA A 588 -7.95 10.96 10.26
N TYR A 589 -6.94 10.36 9.63
CA TYR A 589 -6.86 10.25 8.17
C TYR A 589 -7.93 9.34 7.59
N ARG A 590 -8.22 8.19 8.24
CA ARG A 590 -9.33 7.31 7.84
C ARG A 590 -10.66 8.06 7.87
N LEU A 591 -10.90 8.85 8.93
CA LEU A 591 -12.10 9.68 9.12
C LEU A 591 -12.10 11.00 8.31
N LYS A 592 -11.08 11.22 7.46
CA LYS A 592 -10.93 12.41 6.60
C LYS A 592 -10.69 13.74 7.35
N HIS A 593 -10.30 13.70 8.62
CA HIS A 593 -9.81 14.82 9.42
C HIS A 593 -8.31 15.03 9.20
N PHE A 594 -7.95 15.53 8.01
CA PHE A 594 -6.56 15.61 7.56
C PHE A 594 -5.69 16.59 8.36
N LYS A 595 -6.25 17.69 8.86
CA LYS A 595 -5.48 18.71 9.60
C LYS A 595 -5.09 18.21 10.97
N GLU A 596 -6.07 17.66 11.69
CA GLU A 596 -5.92 17.08 13.02
C GLU A 596 -4.96 15.88 12.96
N GLY A 597 -5.09 15.03 11.94
CA GLY A 597 -4.15 13.93 11.72
C GLY A 597 -2.73 14.41 11.39
N ALA A 598 -2.56 15.50 10.64
CA ALA A 598 -1.25 16.07 10.37
C ALA A 598 -0.60 16.63 11.65
N VAL A 599 -1.38 17.20 12.57
CA VAL A 599 -0.84 17.61 13.88
C VAL A 599 -0.40 16.38 14.68
N ALA A 600 -1.20 15.30 14.70
CA ALA A 600 -0.84 14.06 15.38
C ALA A 600 0.46 13.44 14.82
N PHE A 601 0.60 13.34 13.49
CA PHE A 601 1.83 12.84 12.88
C PHE A 601 3.03 13.76 13.14
N SER A 602 2.84 15.08 13.20
CA SER A 602 3.92 16.01 13.55
C SER A 602 4.37 15.82 14.99
N ASN A 603 3.44 15.56 15.92
CA ASN A 603 3.76 15.25 17.31
C ASN A 603 4.48 13.90 17.41
N ALA A 604 4.07 12.88 16.64
CA ALA A 604 4.77 11.60 16.57
C ALA A 604 6.23 11.79 16.13
N LEU A 605 6.45 12.55 15.04
CA LEU A 605 7.77 12.84 14.48
C LEU A 605 8.65 13.69 15.40
N SER A 606 8.04 14.53 16.25
CA SER A 606 8.78 15.30 17.27
C SER A 606 9.36 14.45 18.39
N GLY A 607 8.75 13.28 18.65
CA GLY A 607 9.27 12.33 19.64
C GLY A 607 10.32 11.40 19.04
N ARG A 608 9.99 10.73 17.93
CA ARG A 608 10.86 9.77 17.25
C ARG A 608 10.54 9.74 15.76
N PHE A 609 11.54 9.49 14.94
CA PHE A 609 11.29 9.24 13.52
C PHE A 609 10.43 7.97 13.33
N SER A 610 9.31 8.13 12.63
CA SER A 610 8.45 7.05 12.13
C SER A 610 8.30 7.21 10.62
N ALA A 611 8.71 6.19 9.88
CA ALA A 611 8.62 6.19 8.42
C ALA A 611 7.16 6.27 7.93
N LYS A 612 6.23 5.63 8.64
CA LYS A 612 4.80 5.69 8.35
C LYS A 612 4.27 7.11 8.54
N SER A 613 4.55 7.73 9.68
CA SER A 613 4.12 9.10 9.98
C SER A 613 4.69 10.10 8.97
N GLN A 614 5.98 9.95 8.61
CA GLN A 614 6.62 10.80 7.59
C GLN A 614 6.00 10.63 6.20
N ARG A 615 5.65 9.39 5.81
CA ARG A 615 5.01 9.10 4.52
C ARG A 615 3.61 9.71 4.43
N GLU A 616 2.80 9.57 5.47
CA GLU A 616 1.47 10.20 5.52
C GLU A 616 1.56 11.72 5.55
N MET A 617 2.56 12.28 6.23
CA MET A 617 2.84 13.71 6.20
C MET A 617 3.20 14.20 4.80
N LEU A 618 4.06 13.47 4.09
CA LEU A 618 4.44 13.80 2.71
C LEU A 618 3.20 13.80 1.79
N LYS A 619 2.34 12.77 1.90
CA LYS A 619 1.05 12.73 1.16
C LYS A 619 0.19 13.95 1.45
N TYR A 620 0.13 14.39 2.71
CA TYR A 620 -0.60 15.60 3.10
C TYR A 620 0.02 16.88 2.55
N TYR A 621 1.34 17.03 2.60
CA TYR A 621 2.01 18.20 2.04
C TYR A 621 1.83 18.30 0.53
N LEU A 622 1.94 17.18 -0.22
CA LEU A 622 1.64 17.15 -1.65
C LEU A 622 0.19 17.57 -1.93
N LYS A 623 -0.77 17.02 -1.16
CA LYS A 623 -2.19 17.38 -1.30
C LYS A 623 -2.46 18.85 -1.02
N GLU A 624 -1.86 19.41 0.03
CA GLU A 624 -1.97 20.83 0.36
C GLU A 624 -1.33 21.70 -0.72
N HIS A 625 -0.20 21.26 -1.29
CA HIS A 625 0.47 21.94 -2.39
C HIS A 625 -0.43 22.04 -3.63
N SER A 626 -0.99 20.91 -4.08
CA SER A 626 -1.95 20.88 -5.21
C SER A 626 -3.21 21.72 -4.93
N ARG A 627 -3.70 21.70 -3.68
CA ARG A 627 -4.85 22.52 -3.25
C ARG A 627 -4.56 24.01 -3.35
N LEU A 628 -3.35 24.43 -2.96
CA LEU A 628 -2.92 25.83 -3.04
C LEU A 628 -2.76 26.28 -4.49
N ILE A 629 -2.12 25.47 -5.34
CA ILE A 629 -2.00 25.74 -6.78
C ILE A 629 -3.39 25.96 -7.41
N THR A 630 -4.32 25.04 -7.16
CA THR A 630 -5.68 25.11 -7.73
C THR A 630 -6.44 26.36 -7.27
N LYS A 631 -6.24 26.79 -6.01
CA LYS A 631 -6.85 28.01 -5.48
C LYS A 631 -6.25 29.28 -6.09
N ASN A 632 -4.95 29.26 -6.39
CA ASN A 632 -4.24 30.41 -6.95
C ASN A 632 -4.84 30.82 -8.31
N THR A 633 -5.15 29.85 -9.18
CA THR A 633 -5.78 30.12 -10.49
C THR A 633 -7.14 30.84 -10.38
N SER A 634 -7.85 30.70 -9.25
CA SER A 634 -9.18 31.28 -9.05
C SER A 634 -9.22 32.64 -8.33
N SER A 635 -8.11 33.16 -7.79
CA SER A 635 -8.13 34.30 -6.85
C SER A 635 -7.17 35.45 -7.16
N PHE A 636 -6.68 35.57 -8.40
CA PHE A 636 -5.68 36.57 -8.81
C PHE A 636 -6.08 38.07 -8.67
N ASN A 637 -7.33 38.39 -8.30
CA ASN A 637 -7.83 39.77 -8.39
C ASN A 637 -7.80 40.61 -7.10
N SER A 638 -7.12 40.19 -6.03
CA SER A 638 -7.13 40.97 -4.79
C SER A 638 -5.86 40.83 -3.95
N ASN A 639 -5.04 41.87 -3.98
CA ASN A 639 -4.08 42.30 -2.95
C ASN A 639 -2.60 41.79 -3.07
N PRO A 640 -1.61 42.69 -3.29
CA PRO A 640 -0.17 42.32 -3.38
C PRO A 640 0.41 41.63 -2.14
N ASN A 641 -0.07 41.97 -0.94
CA ASN A 641 0.36 41.33 0.32
C ASN A 641 -0.06 39.86 0.41
N PHE A 642 -1.13 39.47 -0.29
CA PHE A 642 -1.56 38.08 -0.38
C PHE A 642 -0.59 37.24 -1.22
N ILE A 643 -0.04 37.80 -2.30
CA ILE A 643 0.92 37.13 -3.19
C ILE A 643 2.23 36.83 -2.46
N GLN A 644 2.75 37.78 -1.67
CA GLN A 644 3.98 37.58 -0.88
C GLN A 644 3.80 36.50 0.20
N ASN A 645 2.68 36.55 0.94
CA ASN A 645 2.38 35.54 1.96
C ASN A 645 2.17 34.14 1.34
N TYR A 646 1.52 34.08 0.18
CA TYR A 646 1.33 32.84 -0.58
C TYR A 646 2.67 32.25 -1.02
N SER A 647 3.53 33.06 -1.64
CA SER A 647 4.85 32.62 -2.09
C SER A 647 5.71 32.11 -0.91
N LYS A 648 5.67 32.79 0.24
CA LYS A 648 6.36 32.32 1.45
C LYS A 648 5.82 30.98 1.93
N MET A 649 4.50 30.83 2.00
CA MET A 649 3.86 29.57 2.43
C MET A 649 4.17 28.42 1.45
N MET A 650 4.22 28.71 0.16
CA MET A 650 4.57 27.75 -0.89
C MET A 650 6.01 27.26 -0.73
N ASN A 651 6.99 28.18 -0.62
CA ASN A 651 8.39 27.81 -0.42
C ASN A 651 8.58 26.99 0.86
N GLN A 652 7.93 27.37 1.97
CA GLN A 652 7.96 26.60 3.21
C GLN A 652 7.39 25.18 3.05
N LEU A 653 6.38 25.01 2.20
CA LEU A 653 5.80 23.71 1.92
C LEU A 653 6.73 22.88 1.05
N SER A 654 7.32 23.46 0.00
CA SER A 654 8.34 22.83 -0.84
C SER A 654 9.55 22.35 -0.04
N GLU A 655 10.03 23.17 0.91
CA GLU A 655 11.12 22.81 1.83
C GLU A 655 10.73 21.61 2.70
N LYS A 656 9.53 21.61 3.31
CA LYS A 656 9.04 20.47 4.10
C LYS A 656 8.86 19.20 3.27
N ILE A 657 8.43 19.32 2.02
CA ILE A 657 8.32 18.20 1.08
C ILE A 657 9.72 17.63 0.79
N LEU A 658 10.69 18.49 0.48
CA LEU A 658 12.08 18.09 0.23
C LEU A 658 12.68 17.36 1.44
N GLU A 659 12.54 17.93 2.63
CA GLU A 659 13.04 17.37 3.88
C GLU A 659 12.39 16.00 4.17
N SER A 660 11.09 15.87 3.89
CA SER A 660 10.36 14.60 4.02
C SER A 660 10.87 13.53 3.06
N ILE A 661 11.11 13.91 1.80
CA ILE A 661 11.65 13.00 0.77
C ILE A 661 13.05 12.53 1.20
N VAL A 662 13.92 13.44 1.61
CA VAL A 662 15.29 13.11 2.04
C VAL A 662 15.27 12.16 3.24
N ARG A 663 14.50 12.45 4.29
CA ARG A 663 14.40 11.55 5.46
C ARG A 663 13.90 10.16 5.08
N LEU A 664 12.90 10.07 4.20
CA LEU A 664 12.38 8.78 3.73
C LEU A 664 13.38 8.03 2.83
N LEU A 665 14.16 8.72 2.01
CA LEU A 665 15.22 8.11 1.21
C LEU A 665 16.34 7.55 2.10
N VAL A 666 16.77 8.30 3.11
CA VAL A 666 17.78 7.83 4.08
C VAL A 666 17.26 6.62 4.87
N TRP A 667 15.99 6.66 5.31
CA TRP A 667 15.34 5.52 5.95
C TRP A 667 15.29 4.29 5.04
N ASN A 668 14.88 4.46 3.78
CA ASN A 668 14.83 3.36 2.83
C ASN A 668 16.23 2.80 2.56
N HIS A 669 17.26 3.65 2.41
CA HIS A 669 18.63 3.22 2.22
C HIS A 669 19.17 2.43 3.43
N ARG A 670 18.85 2.87 4.66
CA ARG A 670 19.14 2.14 5.90
C ARG A 670 18.54 0.73 5.94
N TRP A 671 17.44 0.52 5.23
CA TRP A 671 16.77 -0.76 5.03
C TRP A 671 16.91 -1.29 3.60
N TYR A 672 18.08 -1.03 3.00
CA TYR A 672 18.54 -1.66 1.76
C TYR A 672 17.66 -1.37 0.53
N SER A 673 16.88 -0.31 0.55
CA SER A 673 15.95 0.06 -0.51
C SER A 673 16.38 1.36 -1.19
N ASP A 674 16.96 1.26 -2.38
CA ASP A 674 17.34 2.43 -3.20
C ASP A 674 16.24 2.81 -4.21
N PHE A 675 15.14 2.06 -4.24
CA PHE A 675 14.04 2.27 -5.17
C PHE A 675 12.70 2.43 -4.46
N SER A 676 12.02 3.54 -4.74
CA SER A 676 10.65 3.78 -4.30
C SER A 676 9.93 4.62 -5.36
N PRO A 677 8.98 4.06 -6.12
CA PRO A 677 8.30 4.80 -7.17
C PRO A 677 7.60 6.07 -6.65
N PHE A 678 6.96 6.02 -5.47
CA PHE A 678 6.32 7.16 -4.81
C PHE A 678 7.29 8.31 -4.54
N LEU A 679 8.46 8.02 -3.97
CA LEU A 679 9.44 9.08 -3.67
C LEU A 679 10.02 9.67 -4.94
N LEU A 680 10.24 8.86 -5.99
CA LEU A 680 10.73 9.34 -7.28
C LEU A 680 9.70 10.26 -7.97
N LEU A 681 8.40 9.92 -7.90
CA LEU A 681 7.34 10.77 -8.43
C LEU A 681 7.17 12.05 -7.61
N ALA A 682 7.17 11.96 -6.27
CA ALA A 682 7.11 13.14 -5.41
C ALA A 682 8.30 14.08 -5.63
N LEU A 683 9.49 13.52 -5.86
CA LEU A 683 10.68 14.30 -6.22
C LEU A 683 10.54 14.92 -7.62
N SER A 684 10.01 14.18 -8.59
CA SER A 684 9.77 14.68 -9.95
C SER A 684 8.76 15.84 -9.97
N ASP A 685 7.70 15.75 -9.17
CA ASP A 685 6.73 16.83 -8.96
C ASP A 685 7.40 18.05 -8.33
N LEU A 686 8.22 17.87 -7.30
CA LEU A 686 8.96 18.95 -6.66
C LEU A 686 9.93 19.64 -7.65
N VAL A 687 10.62 18.87 -8.49
CA VAL A 687 11.50 19.39 -9.56
C VAL A 687 10.69 20.21 -10.56
N ALA A 688 9.48 19.77 -10.92
CA ALA A 688 8.60 20.54 -11.82
C ALA A 688 8.20 21.90 -11.24
N TRP A 689 8.12 22.01 -9.92
CA TRP A 689 7.68 23.23 -9.24
C TRP A 689 8.80 24.22 -8.96
N GLU A 690 9.97 23.73 -8.53
CA GLU A 690 11.07 24.56 -8.01
C GLU A 690 12.30 24.60 -8.94
N GLY A 691 12.44 23.63 -9.84
CA GLY A 691 13.62 23.42 -10.68
C GLY A 691 14.72 22.60 -10.02
N SER A 692 15.44 21.82 -10.83
CA SER A 692 16.49 20.88 -10.37
C SER A 692 17.64 21.59 -9.64
N VAL A 693 18.12 22.72 -10.17
CA VAL A 693 19.26 23.49 -9.60
C VAL A 693 18.93 24.07 -8.23
N LYS A 694 17.69 24.55 -8.04
CA LYS A 694 17.24 25.08 -6.75
C LYS A 694 17.19 23.97 -5.70
N ILE A 695 16.66 22.81 -6.04
CA ILE A 695 16.61 21.65 -5.14
C ILE A 695 18.02 21.22 -4.74
N GLU A 696 18.96 21.11 -5.69
CA GLU A 696 20.35 20.76 -5.38
C GLU A 696 21.00 21.77 -4.43
N SER A 697 20.75 23.06 -4.65
CA SER A 697 21.25 24.14 -3.79
C SER A 697 20.62 24.09 -2.39
N SER A 698 19.32 23.81 -2.30
CA SER A 698 18.61 23.66 -1.02
C SER A 698 19.09 22.44 -0.24
N VAL A 699 19.29 21.28 -0.88
CA VAL A 699 19.86 20.09 -0.23
C VAL A 699 21.26 20.39 0.29
N LYS A 700 22.11 21.04 -0.52
CA LYS A 700 23.44 21.49 -0.06
C LYS A 700 23.33 22.45 1.13
N ALA A 701 22.40 23.40 1.12
CA ALA A 701 22.24 24.35 2.21
C ALA A 701 21.76 23.69 3.51
N LEU A 702 20.85 22.72 3.43
CA LEU A 702 20.27 22.03 4.59
C LEU A 702 21.22 21.01 5.22
N TYR A 703 22.01 20.31 4.40
CA TYR A 703 22.82 19.17 4.83
C TYR A 703 24.34 19.40 4.76
N SER A 704 24.81 20.54 4.24
CA SER A 704 26.23 20.89 4.37
C SER A 704 26.56 21.25 5.82
N GLU A 705 27.67 20.75 6.32
CA GLU A 705 28.14 21.11 7.65
C GLU A 705 28.52 22.59 7.69
N VAL A 706 27.90 23.36 8.60
CA VAL A 706 28.40 24.68 8.98
C VAL A 706 29.72 24.44 9.72
N LYS A 707 30.85 24.65 9.03
CA LYS A 707 32.14 24.81 9.71
C LYS A 707 32.02 26.00 10.66
N LEU A 708 31.89 25.74 11.95
CA LEU A 708 32.01 26.77 12.98
C LEU A 708 33.38 27.46 12.83
N PRO A 709 33.45 28.78 12.58
CA PRO A 709 34.72 29.48 12.53
C PRO A 709 35.16 29.78 13.97
N GLY A 710 35.96 28.89 14.56
CA GLY A 710 36.60 29.19 15.85
C GLY A 710 36.93 28.00 16.73
N SER A 711 38.00 27.27 16.40
CA SER A 711 38.80 26.59 17.43
C SER A 711 40.25 26.45 16.95
N GLY A 712 40.90 27.59 16.73
CA GLY A 712 42.36 27.64 16.78
C GLY A 712 42.79 27.63 18.25
N SER A 713 42.93 26.46 18.84
CA SER A 713 43.72 26.30 20.07
C SER A 713 44.87 25.35 19.79
N LYS A 714 46.08 25.93 19.80
CA LYS A 714 47.32 25.21 20.07
C LYS A 714 47.17 24.58 21.45
N ASP A 715 47.24 23.25 21.53
CA ASP A 715 48.03 22.54 22.54
C ASP A 715 47.99 21.03 22.26
N GLY A 716 49.14 20.40 22.46
CA GLY A 716 49.42 19.03 22.10
C GLY A 716 48.87 18.01 23.11
N ALA A 717 48.82 16.76 22.62
CA ALA A 717 48.67 15.51 23.36
C ALA A 717 47.26 15.12 23.86
N VAL A 718 46.39 14.70 22.93
CA VAL A 718 45.62 13.44 23.00
C VAL A 718 45.39 12.96 21.56
N LYS A 719 46.04 11.85 21.16
CA LYS A 719 45.64 11.06 19.99
C LYS A 719 44.72 9.95 20.52
N ASP A 720 43.71 9.61 19.71
CA ASP A 720 42.67 8.60 19.95
C ASP A 720 41.37 9.13 20.57
N GLN A 721 40.60 9.87 19.75
CA GLN A 721 39.12 9.92 19.71
C GLN A 721 38.66 10.95 18.63
N LYS A 722 39.07 10.72 17.38
CA LYS A 722 38.54 11.39 16.20
C LYS A 722 38.14 10.33 15.19
N GLU A 723 37.09 9.57 15.50
CA GLU A 723 36.39 8.74 14.52
C GLU A 723 34.93 9.24 14.45
N ASP A 724 34.47 9.40 13.21
CA ASP A 724 33.06 9.40 12.78
C ASP A 724 32.18 10.64 13.02
N ARG A 725 32.53 11.77 12.41
CA ARG A 725 31.53 12.74 11.90
C ARG A 725 31.69 12.89 10.40
N PHE A 726 31.14 11.92 9.65
CA PHE A 726 30.95 11.98 8.20
C PHE A 726 29.47 12.24 7.84
N SER A 727 28.63 12.72 8.77
CA SER A 727 27.25 12.24 8.83
C SER A 727 26.30 12.75 7.76
N ASN A 728 26.54 13.88 7.07
CA ASN A 728 25.57 14.39 6.09
C ASN A 728 26.05 14.42 4.63
N HIS A 729 27.33 14.11 4.35
CA HIS A 729 27.85 14.23 2.99
C HIS A 729 27.23 13.20 2.04
N GLY A 730 26.99 11.97 2.52
CA GLY A 730 26.36 10.92 1.72
C GLY A 730 24.93 11.25 1.29
N VAL A 731 24.21 12.07 2.06
CA VAL A 731 22.86 12.56 1.67
C VAL A 731 22.94 13.45 0.43
N ILE A 732 23.96 14.30 0.36
CA ILE A 732 24.19 15.19 -0.78
C ILE A 732 24.56 14.36 -2.02
N GLU A 733 25.44 13.37 -1.86
CA GLU A 733 25.81 12.46 -2.96
C GLU A 733 24.61 11.64 -3.46
N MET A 734 23.80 11.09 -2.55
CA MET A 734 22.57 10.36 -2.89
C MET A 734 21.61 11.22 -3.74
N MET A 735 21.37 12.46 -3.33
CA MET A 735 20.48 13.38 -4.04
C MET A 735 21.08 13.82 -5.38
N LYS A 736 22.39 14.02 -5.44
CA LYS A 736 23.09 14.35 -6.68
C LYS A 736 22.98 13.20 -7.68
N ASP A 737 23.20 11.97 -7.24
CA ASP A 737 23.07 10.78 -8.08
C ASP A 737 21.65 10.61 -8.63
N LEU A 738 20.62 10.83 -7.81
CA LEU A 738 19.23 10.82 -8.29
C LEU A 738 18.96 11.95 -9.30
N ASN A 739 19.60 13.11 -9.12
CA ASN A 739 19.46 14.21 -10.07
C ASN A 739 20.11 13.90 -11.42
N ASP A 740 21.37 13.44 -11.40
CA ASP A 740 22.16 13.22 -12.61
C ASP A 740 21.75 11.93 -13.34
N ASP A 741 21.61 10.81 -12.62
CA ASP A 741 21.38 9.48 -13.21
C ASP A 741 19.90 9.14 -13.42
N TYR A 742 18.96 9.98 -12.98
CA TYR A 742 17.52 9.77 -13.17
C TYR A 742 16.81 11.02 -13.70
N ILE A 743 16.80 12.14 -12.97
CA ILE A 743 16.03 13.34 -13.36
C ILE A 743 16.51 13.90 -14.70
N LYS A 744 17.81 14.22 -14.82
CA LYS A 744 18.43 14.74 -16.05
C LYS A 744 18.48 13.70 -17.15
N LEU A 745 18.77 12.43 -16.80
CA LEU A 745 18.86 11.34 -17.77
C LEU A 745 17.56 11.19 -18.60
N TYR A 746 16.40 11.25 -17.94
CA TYR A 746 15.09 11.15 -18.60
C TYR A 746 14.46 12.50 -18.93
N ASN A 747 15.15 13.62 -18.64
CA ASN A 747 14.65 14.98 -18.80
C ASN A 747 13.22 15.15 -18.22
N LEU A 748 13.05 14.73 -16.97
CA LEU A 748 11.74 14.76 -16.32
C LEU A 748 11.25 16.20 -16.17
N ASN A 749 10.03 16.49 -16.65
CA ASN A 749 9.39 17.80 -16.61
C ASN A 749 10.25 18.93 -17.22
N ASN A 750 11.06 18.63 -18.24
CA ASN A 750 12.02 19.56 -18.83
C ASN A 750 13.03 20.12 -17.80
N ALA A 751 13.53 19.29 -16.89
CA ALA A 751 14.46 19.72 -15.83
C ALA A 751 15.75 20.42 -16.31
N ASP A 752 16.09 20.29 -17.59
CA ASP A 752 17.23 20.97 -18.23
C ASP A 752 16.89 22.38 -18.76
N GLU A 753 15.61 22.77 -18.82
CA GLU A 753 15.11 24.13 -19.12
C GLU A 753 14.86 24.94 -17.84
#